data_AF-A0A9E2U7V7-F1
#
_entry.id   AF-A0A9E2U7V7-F1
#
_cell.length_a   1.000
_cell.length_b   1.000
_cell.length_c   1.000
_cell.angle_alpha   90.00
_cell.angle_beta   90.00
_cell.angle_gamma   90.00
#
_symmetry.space_group_name_H-M   'P 1'
#
loop_
_entity.id
_entity.type
_entity.pdbx_description
1 polymer ?
#
loop_
_entity_poly.entity_id
_entity_poly.type
_entity_poly.pdbx_seq_one_letter_code
_entity_poly.pdbx_strand_id
1 'polypeptide(L)'
;MAKMPPSARKYLMNEGTRMPRQSVPYCGWRKLQRCGVLFGTVWLAAFVSSGSVRANAVIDVNNALLNIIQNTSAALVDGPPEVAREIALIDGAMFDAVNAASGNPYPPIVYNRGPVPGANPDAAALQAALTVMNSLYGPSSLYQQYEGVTGATYYPSIPAYKNALVGPTATQMNIVAAEISMINSELAALGSGHSVTAGIALGTAAGNAMLAVSANDGGYAASLQTLTPYVSPNEGNAGVYVPPVNRPAMTPTWGTVQPIGISSVTLAALEMMIPVAYATTSQGLASQAYALQVLQTECEGAGTGLPSNVANACSAAAFGPESAAEAQAALFWNDPGGTLQPPGHWLQIADTIAIQEELDLLDTARATATVGLALHAAGIGAWAIKYQDVAWRPVTAIQDCAAWSSYFSSCDAVWASLIALPPHPDYVAGHPAFSGAAATALAAVLGSDTVTFTSTSNAYCNGGLTTRDSLGNVVSCTLNGTVYSIAAAECANGGTLVYDAAGTVTGCTLTGIPQTVIGGGCNNAGLVSVLNSDYTANPAYNRSPLICPIAETYTSLSQASGGFLGAEFSRVVGGIHTPAAVVQALALGNAIGSFIVPVALTSGHSCDGNYNGVFNGNVTVLAGQNCVFTSPCEIKGNINVSGGSFSLACTADGNVTISGSSAFSLHAASIGNNLRIQSLSAGQPQGAVCGSMIKGNLVVGNNASPVAIGAANANACAGNVVGNNLHVHNNSATTSIDYNSISGNLQVDNDTATTDVSGNIVGNNLQCQNNTPAVTHIALNIVKGHAQGQCAAAP
;
A
#
# COMPACT_ATOMS: atom_id res chain seq x y z
N MET A 1 -57.28 -19.62 -10.38
CA MET A 1 -57.55 -18.32 -9.72
C MET A 1 -57.98 -18.58 -8.29
N ALA A 2 -57.51 -17.79 -7.31
CA ALA A 2 -57.87 -17.84 -5.88
C ALA A 2 -57.53 -19.16 -5.12
N LYS A 3 -57.14 -19.18 -3.84
CA LYS A 3 -56.83 -18.13 -2.84
C LYS A 3 -55.97 -18.75 -1.71
N MET A 4 -54.93 -18.04 -1.24
CA MET A 4 -54.50 -18.04 0.18
C MET A 4 -55.37 -16.98 0.94
N PRO A 5 -55.26 -16.70 2.26
CA PRO A 5 -54.43 -17.22 3.37
C PRO A 5 -55.38 -17.67 4.56
N PRO A 6 -55.09 -17.62 5.89
CA PRO A 6 -53.88 -17.25 6.63
C PRO A 6 -53.45 -18.16 7.80
N SER A 7 -52.22 -17.91 8.26
CA SER A 7 -51.66 -18.37 9.53
C SER A 7 -51.80 -17.30 10.63
N ALA A 8 -51.95 -17.72 11.90
CA ALA A 8 -51.20 -17.19 13.07
C ALA A 8 -51.86 -17.56 14.42
N ARG A 9 -51.10 -18.24 15.30
CA ARG A 9 -50.94 -17.85 16.72
C ARG A 9 -49.67 -18.49 17.29
N LYS A 10 -48.85 -17.67 17.97
CA LYS A 10 -47.63 -18.06 18.71
C LYS A 10 -47.98 -18.48 20.14
N TYR A 11 -47.04 -19.17 20.81
CA TYR A 11 -46.56 -19.08 22.22
C TYR A 11 -45.90 -20.45 22.54
N LEU A 12 -44.57 -20.58 22.52
CA LEU A 12 -43.64 -20.54 23.68
C LEU A 12 -43.94 -21.64 24.73
N MET A 13 -43.04 -22.52 25.17
CA MET A 13 -41.57 -22.70 24.97
C MET A 13 -41.29 -24.20 24.57
N ASN A 14 -40.13 -24.86 24.68
CA ASN A 14 -38.76 -24.58 25.15
C ASN A 14 -37.74 -25.55 24.47
N GLU A 15 -36.42 -25.28 24.61
CA GLU A 15 -35.22 -26.17 24.49
C GLU A 15 -35.04 -27.15 23.30
N GLY A 16 -33.78 -27.31 22.86
CA GLY A 16 -33.36 -28.40 21.95
C GLY A 16 -32.78 -27.95 20.59
N THR A 17 -31.45 -27.84 20.55
CA THR A 17 -30.55 -27.84 19.38
C THR A 17 -31.11 -28.34 18.03
N ARG A 18 -30.98 -27.52 16.97
CA ARG A 18 -31.37 -27.90 15.59
C ARG A 18 -30.42 -28.93 14.96
N MET A 19 -31.00 -29.88 14.24
CA MET A 19 -30.33 -30.75 13.26
C MET A 19 -30.57 -30.27 11.80
N PRO A 20 -29.83 -30.79 10.79
CA PRO A 20 -29.46 -30.04 9.58
C PRO A 20 -30.31 -30.32 8.33
N ARG A 21 -30.01 -29.61 7.23
CA ARG A 21 -30.43 -30.00 5.87
C ARG A 21 -29.24 -30.46 5.02
N GLN A 22 -29.13 -31.78 4.92
CA GLN A 22 -28.70 -32.58 3.76
C GLN A 22 -27.64 -32.00 2.80
N SER A 23 -26.41 -32.49 2.98
CA SER A 23 -25.33 -32.56 1.98
C SER A 23 -25.47 -33.78 1.06
N VAL A 24 -25.09 -33.67 -0.22
CA VAL A 24 -24.78 -34.82 -1.08
C VAL A 24 -23.29 -35.17 -0.92
N PRO A 25 -22.90 -36.43 -0.64
CA PRO A 25 -21.57 -36.74 -0.12
C PRO A 25 -20.51 -36.99 -1.21
N TYR A 26 -19.32 -36.40 -0.99
CA TYR A 26 -18.06 -36.85 -1.56
C TYR A 26 -17.50 -38.05 -0.77
N CYS A 27 -16.90 -39.01 -1.48
CA CYS A 27 -15.94 -40.00 -0.98
C CYS A 27 -15.30 -40.67 -2.23
N GLY A 28 -14.00 -40.91 -2.37
CA GLY A 28 -12.87 -40.75 -1.47
C GLY A 28 -11.89 -41.93 -1.63
N TRP A 29 -10.59 -41.67 -1.41
CA TRP A 29 -9.51 -42.63 -1.07
C TRP A 29 -8.50 -43.13 -2.13
N ARG A 30 -7.35 -43.55 -1.58
CA ARG A 30 -6.00 -43.66 -2.17
C ARG A 30 -5.66 -45.07 -2.68
N LYS A 31 -4.64 -45.11 -3.57
CA LYS A 31 -3.65 -46.19 -3.80
C LYS A 31 -4.11 -47.66 -3.69
N LEU A 32 -4.04 -48.38 -4.81
CA LEU A 32 -3.58 -49.78 -4.83
C LEU A 32 -2.80 -50.08 -6.12
N GLN A 33 -1.71 -50.83 -6.02
CA GLN A 33 -0.81 -51.18 -7.12
C GLN A 33 -1.14 -52.54 -7.75
N ARG A 34 -0.65 -52.76 -8.98
CA ARG A 34 -0.38 -54.05 -9.64
C ARG A 34 -1.58 -54.98 -9.94
N CYS A 35 -1.97 -55.01 -11.21
CA CYS A 35 -1.86 -56.20 -12.07
C CYS A 35 -1.98 -55.76 -13.55
N GLY A 36 -1.28 -56.43 -14.47
CA GLY A 36 -1.21 -56.04 -15.88
C GLY A 36 -1.79 -57.08 -16.85
N VAL A 37 -1.38 -56.96 -18.13
CA VAL A 37 -1.61 -57.87 -19.28
C VAL A 37 -2.77 -57.50 -20.24
N LEU A 38 -2.41 -56.70 -21.25
CA LEU A 38 -2.61 -56.91 -22.71
C LEU A 38 -3.98 -57.34 -23.29
N PHE A 39 -4.60 -56.48 -24.12
CA PHE A 39 -4.49 -56.49 -25.60
C PHE A 39 -5.50 -55.52 -26.27
N GLY A 40 -5.19 -55.03 -27.49
CA GLY A 40 -6.20 -54.58 -28.46
C GLY A 40 -6.23 -53.09 -28.82
N THR A 41 -5.46 -52.70 -29.84
CA THR A 41 -5.45 -51.33 -30.42
C THR A 41 -6.65 -51.06 -31.34
N VAL A 42 -7.34 -49.92 -31.15
CA VAL A 42 -7.96 -49.16 -32.26
C VAL A 42 -7.66 -47.67 -32.04
N TRP A 43 -7.07 -47.04 -33.05
CA TRP A 43 -6.80 -45.61 -33.05
C TRP A 43 -8.09 -44.82 -33.28
N LEU A 44 -8.42 -43.88 -32.39
CA LEU A 44 -9.12 -42.66 -32.76
C LEU A 44 -8.20 -41.48 -32.42
N ALA A 45 -7.75 -40.77 -33.46
CA ALA A 45 -7.02 -39.53 -33.32
C ALA A 45 -7.98 -38.41 -32.91
N ALA A 46 -8.33 -38.35 -31.62
CA ALA A 46 -8.83 -37.12 -31.04
C ALA A 46 -7.66 -36.13 -30.98
N PHE A 47 -7.77 -35.02 -31.72
CA PHE A 47 -6.93 -33.85 -31.47
C PHE A 47 -7.26 -33.32 -30.08
N VAL A 48 -6.59 -33.86 -29.06
CA VAL A 48 -6.42 -33.14 -27.80
C VAL A 48 -5.47 -31.99 -28.13
N SER A 49 -6.04 -30.83 -28.41
CA SER A 49 -5.30 -29.58 -28.29
C SER A 49 -4.83 -29.51 -26.85
N SER A 50 -3.56 -29.82 -26.62
CA SER A 50 -2.86 -29.51 -25.38
C SER A 50 -2.73 -27.99 -25.30
N GLY A 51 -3.84 -27.32 -24.99
CA GLY A 51 -3.81 -25.99 -24.42
C GLY A 51 -3.14 -26.15 -23.07
N SER A 52 -1.83 -25.94 -23.03
CA SER A 52 -1.18 -25.58 -21.77
C SER A 52 -1.99 -24.42 -21.19
N VAL A 53 -2.42 -24.55 -19.94
CA VAL A 53 -2.91 -23.42 -19.18
C VAL A 53 -1.77 -22.41 -19.17
N ARG A 54 -1.93 -21.30 -19.90
CA ARG A 54 -0.91 -20.25 -19.93
C ARG A 54 -0.93 -19.53 -18.58
N ALA A 55 0.25 -19.12 -18.14
CA ALA A 55 0.39 -18.22 -17.02
C ALA A 55 -0.23 -16.85 -17.37
N ASN A 56 -0.37 -16.02 -16.33
CA ASN A 56 -0.91 -14.69 -16.42
C ASN A 56 0.16 -13.77 -17.02
N ALA A 57 -0.10 -13.18 -18.20
CA ALA A 57 0.90 -12.43 -18.95
C ALA A 57 1.50 -11.21 -18.19
N VAL A 58 0.80 -10.69 -17.17
CA VAL A 58 1.36 -9.67 -16.26
C VAL A 58 2.42 -10.27 -15.34
N ILE A 59 2.14 -11.44 -14.75
CA ILE A 59 3.09 -12.18 -13.90
C ILE A 59 4.35 -12.57 -14.69
N ASP A 60 4.21 -13.00 -15.95
CA ASP A 60 5.35 -13.35 -16.80
C ASP A 60 6.26 -12.11 -17.05
N VAL A 61 5.66 -10.94 -17.31
CA VAL A 61 6.39 -9.66 -17.42
C VAL A 61 7.01 -9.23 -16.08
N ASN A 62 6.28 -9.36 -14.97
CA ASN A 62 6.77 -8.97 -13.66
C ASN A 62 7.96 -9.83 -13.23
N ASN A 63 7.93 -11.13 -13.52
CA ASN A 63 9.07 -12.02 -13.31
C ASN A 63 10.31 -11.58 -14.09
N ALA A 64 10.14 -11.21 -15.36
CA ALA A 64 11.20 -10.68 -16.20
C ALA A 64 11.73 -9.34 -15.64
N LEU A 65 10.85 -8.43 -15.21
CA LEU A 65 11.21 -7.16 -14.57
C LEU A 65 11.97 -7.37 -13.25
N LEU A 66 11.52 -8.27 -12.39
CA LEU A 66 12.20 -8.61 -11.13
C LEU A 66 13.60 -9.19 -11.37
N ASN A 67 13.79 -9.97 -12.43
CA ASN A 67 15.12 -10.45 -12.82
C ASN A 67 16.01 -9.33 -13.40
N ILE A 68 15.44 -8.40 -14.19
CA ILE A 68 16.13 -7.19 -14.64
C ILE A 68 16.62 -6.39 -13.43
N ILE A 69 15.73 -6.02 -12.51
CA ILE A 69 16.02 -5.27 -11.29
C ILE A 69 17.12 -5.96 -10.48
N GLN A 70 17.02 -7.28 -10.23
CA GLN A 70 18.06 -8.00 -9.49
C GLN A 70 19.46 -7.83 -10.11
N ASN A 71 19.53 -7.75 -11.45
CA ASN A 71 20.77 -7.64 -12.19
C ASN A 71 21.23 -6.19 -12.43
N THR A 72 20.37 -5.18 -12.35
CA THR A 72 20.74 -3.78 -12.60
C THR A 72 20.92 -2.96 -11.31
N SER A 73 20.21 -3.29 -10.23
CA SER A 73 20.04 -2.47 -9.01
C SER A 73 21.28 -2.24 -8.14
N ALA A 74 22.43 -2.74 -8.57
CA ALA A 74 23.75 -2.46 -7.99
C ALA A 74 24.44 -1.23 -8.62
N ALA A 75 23.91 -0.71 -9.73
CA ALA A 75 24.42 0.46 -10.43
C ALA A 75 24.00 1.77 -9.76
N LEU A 76 24.79 2.84 -9.93
CA LEU A 76 24.47 4.17 -9.40
C LEU A 76 23.26 4.83 -10.05
N VAL A 77 22.84 4.38 -11.24
CA VAL A 77 21.65 4.89 -11.96
C VAL A 77 20.37 4.08 -11.67
N ASP A 78 20.40 3.15 -10.71
CA ASP A 78 19.32 2.21 -10.43
C ASP A 78 19.13 1.97 -8.91
N GLY A 79 18.71 3.03 -8.22
CA GLY A 79 18.32 2.98 -6.81
C GLY A 79 16.84 2.64 -6.61
N PRO A 80 16.40 2.47 -5.35
CA PRO A 80 15.00 2.21 -5.03
C PRO A 80 13.98 3.18 -5.65
N PRO A 81 14.22 4.51 -5.70
CA PRO A 81 13.24 5.40 -6.32
C PRO A 81 13.21 5.28 -7.85
N GLU A 82 14.31 4.90 -8.51
CA GLU A 82 14.33 4.48 -9.91
C GLU A 82 13.52 3.19 -10.13
N VAL A 83 13.83 2.10 -9.42
CA VAL A 83 13.10 0.81 -9.52
C VAL A 83 11.60 1.01 -9.33
N ALA A 84 11.18 1.79 -8.33
CA ALA A 84 9.78 2.09 -8.09
C ALA A 84 9.09 2.78 -9.29
N ARG A 85 9.80 3.68 -9.99
CA ARG A 85 9.33 4.32 -11.22
C ARG A 85 9.25 3.34 -12.38
N GLU A 86 10.19 2.42 -12.52
CA GLU A 86 10.17 1.41 -13.59
C GLU A 86 8.96 0.50 -13.50
N ILE A 87 8.64 0.01 -12.29
CA ILE A 87 7.44 -0.78 -12.00
C ILE A 87 6.17 0.03 -12.34
N ALA A 88 6.06 1.28 -11.88
CA ALA A 88 4.90 2.14 -12.18
C ALA A 88 4.67 2.36 -13.69
N LEU A 89 5.74 2.49 -14.47
CA LEU A 89 5.66 2.71 -15.92
C LEU A 89 5.29 1.42 -16.67
N ILE A 90 5.87 0.28 -16.30
CA ILE A 90 5.64 -1.00 -16.98
C ILE A 90 4.24 -1.51 -16.65
N ASP A 91 3.92 -1.68 -15.37
CA ASP A 91 2.65 -2.24 -14.92
C ASP A 91 1.49 -1.30 -15.21
N GLY A 92 1.68 0.01 -15.07
CA GLY A 92 0.65 0.99 -15.43
C GLY A 92 0.31 0.97 -16.92
N ALA A 93 1.29 0.72 -17.79
CA ALA A 93 1.03 0.53 -19.23
C ALA A 93 0.33 -0.80 -19.52
N MET A 94 0.68 -1.88 -18.81
CA MET A 94 -0.01 -3.17 -18.91
C MET A 94 -1.47 -3.07 -18.46
N PHE A 95 -1.73 -2.47 -17.29
CA PHE A 95 -3.09 -2.24 -16.78
C PHE A 95 -3.95 -1.48 -17.78
N ASP A 96 -3.46 -0.35 -18.30
CA ASP A 96 -4.20 0.43 -19.28
C ASP A 96 -4.53 -0.35 -20.56
N ALA A 97 -3.60 -1.19 -21.03
CA ALA A 97 -3.79 -2.05 -22.19
C ALA A 97 -4.82 -3.17 -21.92
N VAL A 98 -4.72 -3.85 -20.77
CA VAL A 98 -5.63 -4.94 -20.38
C VAL A 98 -7.02 -4.39 -20.06
N ASN A 99 -7.12 -3.28 -19.33
CA ASN A 99 -8.37 -2.59 -19.02
C ASN A 99 -9.12 -2.21 -20.30
N ALA A 100 -8.44 -1.62 -21.29
CA ALA A 100 -9.02 -1.29 -22.58
C ALA A 100 -9.43 -2.51 -23.42
N ALA A 101 -8.67 -3.60 -23.39
CA ALA A 101 -9.06 -4.87 -24.02
C ALA A 101 -10.31 -5.49 -23.36
N SER A 102 -10.40 -5.39 -22.03
CA SER A 102 -11.48 -5.90 -21.19
C SER A 102 -12.71 -4.99 -21.09
N GLY A 103 -12.75 -3.89 -21.86
CA GLY A 103 -13.94 -3.04 -21.98
C GLY A 103 -13.97 -1.78 -21.09
N ASN A 104 -12.85 -1.41 -20.47
CA ASN A 104 -12.72 -0.32 -19.49
C ASN A 104 -13.71 -0.39 -18.30
N PRO A 105 -13.77 -1.51 -17.55
CA PRO A 105 -14.51 -1.54 -16.28
C PRO A 105 -13.91 -0.60 -15.22
N TYR A 106 -12.63 -0.23 -15.34
CA TYR A 106 -11.93 0.67 -14.43
C TYR A 106 -11.49 1.97 -15.12
N PRO A 107 -11.27 3.09 -14.39
CA PRO A 107 -10.62 4.27 -14.94
C PRO A 107 -9.18 3.94 -15.41
N PRO A 108 -8.75 4.40 -16.59
CA PRO A 108 -7.35 4.26 -17.02
C PRO A 108 -6.44 5.27 -16.31
N ILE A 109 -5.14 4.95 -16.23
CA ILE A 109 -4.09 5.80 -15.64
C ILE A 109 -3.69 6.91 -16.62
N VAL A 110 -3.40 6.56 -17.89
CA VAL A 110 -2.96 7.49 -18.95
C VAL A 110 -3.65 7.26 -20.30
N TYR A 111 -4.05 6.03 -20.62
CA TYR A 111 -4.65 5.66 -21.91
C TYR A 111 -6.15 5.98 -21.96
N ASN A 112 -6.49 7.15 -22.49
CA ASN A 112 -7.86 7.67 -22.48
C ASN A 112 -8.67 7.44 -23.79
N ARG A 113 -8.25 6.53 -24.67
CA ARG A 113 -8.86 6.36 -26.02
C ARG A 113 -10.12 5.48 -26.05
N GLY A 114 -10.59 4.99 -24.90
CA GLY A 114 -11.75 4.11 -24.78
C GLY A 114 -11.43 2.62 -24.98
N PRO A 115 -12.42 1.74 -24.82
CA PRO A 115 -12.23 0.30 -24.92
C PRO A 115 -12.01 -0.17 -26.37
N VAL A 116 -11.34 -1.32 -26.53
CA VAL A 116 -11.04 -1.93 -27.83
C VAL A 116 -11.58 -3.38 -27.87
N PRO A 117 -12.88 -3.57 -28.15
CA PRO A 117 -13.50 -4.88 -28.13
C PRO A 117 -12.85 -5.87 -29.10
N GLY A 118 -12.54 -7.07 -28.62
CA GLY A 118 -11.94 -8.14 -29.41
C GLY A 118 -10.42 -8.09 -29.53
N ALA A 119 -9.74 -7.10 -28.92
CA ALA A 119 -8.30 -7.21 -28.64
C ALA A 119 -8.04 -8.39 -27.68
N ASN A 120 -6.98 -9.16 -27.91
CA ASN A 120 -6.53 -10.16 -26.95
C ASN A 120 -5.76 -9.44 -25.82
N PRO A 121 -6.14 -9.64 -24.55
CA PRO A 121 -5.57 -8.88 -23.44
C PRO A 121 -4.13 -9.31 -23.10
N ASP A 122 -3.76 -10.58 -23.28
CA ASP A 122 -2.37 -11.05 -23.10
C ASP A 122 -1.42 -10.32 -24.07
N ALA A 123 -1.80 -10.27 -25.36
CA ALA A 123 -1.07 -9.55 -26.40
C ALA A 123 -0.97 -8.04 -26.12
N ALA A 124 -2.00 -7.47 -25.47
CA ALA A 124 -2.01 -6.08 -25.06
C ALA A 124 -1.06 -5.81 -23.90
N ALA A 125 -1.04 -6.68 -22.87
CA ALA A 125 -0.09 -6.62 -21.75
C ALA A 125 1.36 -6.76 -22.22
N LEU A 126 1.69 -7.88 -22.88
CA LEU A 126 3.04 -8.18 -23.36
C LEU A 126 3.58 -7.08 -24.27
N GLN A 127 2.77 -6.56 -25.19
CA GLN A 127 3.21 -5.49 -26.09
C GLN A 127 3.34 -4.14 -25.37
N ALA A 128 2.49 -3.81 -24.39
CA ALA A 128 2.64 -2.59 -23.59
C ALA A 128 3.95 -2.62 -22.79
N ALA A 129 4.22 -3.73 -22.11
CA ALA A 129 5.47 -3.99 -21.40
C ALA A 129 6.68 -3.86 -22.33
N LEU A 130 6.67 -4.55 -23.48
CA LEU A 130 7.73 -4.45 -24.48
C LEU A 130 7.96 -3.02 -24.97
N THR A 131 6.90 -2.23 -25.19
CA THR A 131 7.04 -0.83 -25.59
C THR A 131 7.77 -0.01 -24.52
N VAL A 132 7.42 -0.18 -23.24
CA VAL A 132 8.05 0.55 -22.13
C VAL A 132 9.47 0.05 -21.85
N MET A 133 9.67 -1.27 -21.70
CA MET A 133 10.98 -1.89 -21.42
C MET A 133 12.02 -1.58 -22.50
N ASN A 134 11.65 -1.57 -23.79
CA ASN A 134 12.59 -1.19 -24.85
C ASN A 134 13.02 0.28 -24.78
N SER A 135 12.20 1.16 -24.18
CA SER A 135 12.60 2.55 -23.93
C SER A 135 13.43 2.70 -22.65
N LEU A 136 13.15 1.91 -21.61
CA LEU A 136 13.86 1.98 -20.33
C LEU A 136 15.25 1.33 -20.41
N TYR A 137 15.39 0.19 -21.10
CA TYR A 137 16.64 -0.59 -21.12
C TYR A 137 17.27 -0.78 -22.51
N GLY A 138 16.64 -0.29 -23.58
CA GLY A 138 17.15 -0.45 -24.95
C GLY A 138 18.40 0.39 -25.26
N PRO A 139 18.88 0.39 -26.53
CA PRO A 139 20.19 0.95 -26.90
C PRO A 139 20.41 2.46 -26.67
N SER A 140 19.35 3.22 -26.34
CA SER A 140 19.41 4.66 -26.03
C SER A 140 19.07 4.98 -24.57
N SER A 141 18.98 3.95 -23.71
CA SER A 141 18.76 4.08 -22.28
C SER A 141 19.98 4.60 -21.51
N LEU A 142 19.76 5.06 -20.28
CA LEU A 142 20.84 5.32 -19.32
C LEU A 142 21.67 4.05 -19.05
N TYR A 143 21.00 2.90 -18.94
CA TYR A 143 21.63 1.60 -18.71
C TYR A 143 22.66 1.24 -19.79
N GLN A 144 22.29 1.38 -21.06
CA GLN A 144 23.23 1.15 -22.17
C GLN A 144 24.28 2.27 -22.27
N GLN A 145 23.90 3.53 -22.03
CA GLN A 145 24.83 4.68 -22.05
C GLN A 145 25.99 4.52 -21.06
N TYR A 146 25.75 3.87 -19.92
CA TYR A 146 26.73 3.63 -18.87
C TYR A 146 27.16 2.15 -18.74
N GLU A 147 26.93 1.33 -19.78
CA GLU A 147 27.31 -0.08 -19.81
C GLU A 147 28.81 -0.28 -19.49
N GLY A 148 29.10 -1.07 -18.46
CA GLY A 148 30.46 -1.39 -18.01
C GLY A 148 31.24 -0.19 -17.45
N VAL A 149 30.64 0.99 -17.34
CA VAL A 149 31.31 2.18 -16.80
C VAL A 149 31.46 2.03 -15.29
N THR A 150 32.70 2.19 -14.82
CA THR A 150 33.02 2.17 -13.38
C THR A 150 33.38 3.56 -12.88
N GLY A 151 33.28 3.77 -11.58
CA GLY A 151 33.70 5.02 -10.94
C GLY A 151 35.19 5.33 -11.13
N ALA A 152 36.05 4.35 -11.46
CA ALA A 152 37.43 4.61 -11.86
C ALA A 152 37.53 5.38 -13.18
N THR A 153 36.60 5.14 -14.11
CA THR A 153 36.50 5.85 -15.39
C THR A 153 35.75 7.18 -15.24
N TYR A 154 34.67 7.18 -14.47
CA TYR A 154 33.74 8.32 -14.37
C TYR A 154 34.15 9.36 -13.32
N TYR A 155 34.74 8.93 -12.19
CA TYR A 155 35.22 9.79 -11.10
C TYR A 155 36.74 9.63 -10.87
N PRO A 156 37.61 9.90 -11.88
CA PRO A 156 39.05 9.67 -11.76
C PRO A 156 39.72 10.53 -10.67
N SER A 157 39.08 11.61 -10.24
CA SER A 157 39.51 12.49 -9.14
C SER A 157 39.01 12.08 -7.75
N ILE A 158 38.16 11.05 -7.64
CA ILE A 158 37.59 10.57 -6.36
C ILE A 158 37.97 9.09 -6.17
N PRO A 159 39.19 8.77 -5.69
CA PRO A 159 39.72 7.41 -5.66
C PRO A 159 38.87 6.41 -4.86
N ALA A 160 38.06 6.89 -3.92
CA ALA A 160 37.19 6.06 -3.11
C ALA A 160 35.96 5.53 -3.88
N TYR A 161 35.53 6.21 -4.95
CA TYR A 161 34.43 5.76 -5.83
C TYR A 161 34.89 4.78 -6.91
N LYS A 162 36.19 4.46 -7.01
CA LYS A 162 36.77 3.68 -8.13
C LYS A 162 36.09 2.33 -8.42
N ASN A 163 35.51 1.70 -7.39
CA ASN A 163 34.84 0.39 -7.46
C ASN A 163 33.31 0.48 -7.66
N ALA A 164 32.72 1.68 -7.71
CA ALA A 164 31.28 1.81 -7.95
C ALA A 164 30.93 1.44 -9.40
N LEU A 165 29.85 0.71 -9.60
CA LEU A 165 29.26 0.49 -10.93
C LEU A 165 28.42 1.72 -11.28
N VAL A 166 28.75 2.42 -12.36
CA VAL A 166 27.98 3.60 -12.80
C VAL A 166 26.72 3.13 -13.52
N GLY A 167 26.88 2.21 -14.49
CA GLY A 167 25.81 1.42 -15.09
C GLY A 167 26.08 -0.08 -14.97
N PRO A 168 25.15 -0.95 -15.44
CA PRO A 168 25.32 -2.40 -15.40
C PRO A 168 26.48 -2.87 -16.29
N THR A 169 27.03 -4.03 -15.98
CA THR A 169 28.02 -4.70 -16.84
C THR A 169 27.37 -5.29 -18.10
N ALA A 170 28.18 -5.57 -19.13
CA ALA A 170 27.74 -6.29 -20.33
C ALA A 170 27.06 -7.64 -20.01
N THR A 171 27.50 -8.36 -18.97
CA THR A 171 26.84 -9.59 -18.53
C THR A 171 25.43 -9.34 -18.02
N GLN A 172 25.22 -8.27 -17.25
CA GLN A 172 23.90 -7.87 -16.76
C GLN A 172 23.01 -7.39 -17.92
N MET A 173 23.53 -6.57 -18.85
CA MET A 173 22.77 -6.15 -20.04
C MET A 173 22.39 -7.32 -20.97
N ASN A 174 23.20 -8.38 -21.05
CA ASN A 174 22.82 -9.61 -21.77
C ASN A 174 21.66 -10.35 -21.09
N ILE A 175 21.54 -10.30 -19.76
CA ILE A 175 20.37 -10.85 -19.03
C ILE A 175 19.14 -10.00 -19.36
N VAL A 176 19.23 -8.66 -19.28
CA VAL A 176 18.13 -7.76 -19.63
C VAL A 176 17.63 -7.98 -21.07
N ALA A 177 18.55 -8.15 -22.02
CA ALA A 177 18.19 -8.48 -23.41
C ALA A 177 17.55 -9.88 -23.55
N ALA A 178 17.93 -10.86 -22.72
CA ALA A 178 17.32 -12.19 -22.70
C ALA A 178 15.89 -12.14 -22.15
N GLU A 179 15.64 -11.42 -21.07
CA GLU A 179 14.31 -11.21 -20.47
C GLU A 179 13.34 -10.56 -21.48
N ILE A 180 13.75 -9.46 -22.12
CA ILE A 180 12.97 -8.81 -23.18
C ILE A 180 12.75 -9.76 -24.37
N SER A 181 13.70 -10.63 -24.69
CA SER A 181 13.56 -11.65 -25.75
C SER A 181 12.56 -12.77 -25.39
N MET A 182 12.43 -13.13 -24.11
CA MET A 182 11.42 -14.09 -23.64
C MET A 182 10.00 -13.52 -23.80
N ILE A 183 9.74 -12.28 -23.36
CA ILE A 183 8.44 -11.62 -23.55
C ILE A 183 8.08 -11.49 -25.04
N ASN A 184 9.04 -11.18 -25.92
CA ASN A 184 8.83 -11.21 -27.38
C ASN A 184 8.46 -12.60 -27.90
N SER A 185 9.05 -13.66 -27.34
CA SER A 185 8.80 -15.05 -27.74
C SER A 185 7.40 -15.52 -27.30
N GLU A 186 6.94 -15.10 -26.12
CA GLU A 186 5.58 -15.34 -25.62
C GLU A 186 4.53 -14.62 -26.46
N LEU A 187 4.80 -13.35 -26.81
CA LEU A 187 3.95 -12.58 -27.72
C LEU A 187 3.85 -13.24 -29.10
N ALA A 188 4.96 -13.74 -29.65
CA ALA A 188 4.96 -14.50 -30.89
C ALA A 188 4.17 -15.83 -30.77
N ALA A 189 4.20 -16.48 -29.60
CA ALA A 189 3.44 -17.70 -29.31
C ALA A 189 1.91 -17.48 -29.15
N LEU A 190 1.42 -16.23 -29.15
CA LEU A 190 -0.01 -15.95 -29.32
C LEU A 190 -0.48 -16.08 -30.78
N GLY A 191 0.45 -16.04 -31.75
CA GLY A 191 0.16 -16.14 -33.18
C GLY A 191 -0.23 -14.81 -33.82
N SER A 192 -0.86 -14.85 -34.99
CA SER A 192 -1.12 -13.67 -35.85
C SER A 192 -2.61 -13.44 -36.17
N GLY A 193 -3.50 -13.91 -35.30
CA GLY A 193 -4.94 -13.70 -35.44
C GLY A 193 -5.36 -12.24 -35.23
N HIS A 194 -6.50 -11.84 -35.80
CA HIS A 194 -7.03 -10.47 -35.72
C HIS A 194 -7.08 -9.91 -34.28
N SER A 195 -7.45 -10.72 -33.29
CA SER A 195 -7.48 -10.32 -31.88
C SER A 195 -6.10 -10.06 -31.30
N VAL A 196 -5.09 -10.85 -31.67
CA VAL A 196 -3.69 -10.67 -31.26
C VAL A 196 -3.11 -9.42 -31.91
N THR A 197 -3.37 -9.20 -33.21
CA THR A 197 -2.95 -7.97 -33.91
C THR A 197 -3.60 -6.72 -33.29
N ALA A 198 -4.88 -6.80 -32.91
CA ALA A 198 -5.56 -5.71 -32.18
C ALA A 198 -4.98 -5.49 -30.78
N GLY A 199 -4.63 -6.55 -30.06
CA GLY A 199 -3.92 -6.49 -28.78
C GLY A 199 -2.55 -5.82 -28.89
N ILE A 200 -1.73 -6.21 -29.88
CA ILE A 200 -0.44 -5.59 -30.18
C ILE A 200 -0.60 -4.08 -30.48
N ALA A 201 -1.57 -3.72 -31.33
CA ALA A 201 -1.83 -2.31 -31.64
C ALA A 201 -2.27 -1.50 -30.41
N LEU A 202 -3.07 -2.10 -29.52
CA LEU A 202 -3.50 -1.51 -28.27
C LEU A 202 -2.34 -1.36 -27.27
N GLY A 203 -1.59 -2.43 -27.01
CA GLY A 203 -0.44 -2.42 -26.09
C GLY A 203 0.61 -1.40 -26.52
N THR A 204 0.90 -1.32 -27.83
CA THR A 204 1.76 -0.27 -28.41
C THR A 204 1.22 1.12 -28.11
N ALA A 205 -0.09 1.34 -28.20
CA ALA A 205 -0.70 2.65 -27.95
C ALA A 205 -0.76 3.03 -26.46
N ALA A 206 -0.95 2.05 -25.56
CA ALA A 206 -0.91 2.22 -24.11
C ALA A 206 0.53 2.49 -23.61
N GLY A 207 1.50 1.67 -24.03
CA GLY A 207 2.92 1.88 -23.72
C GLY A 207 3.42 3.24 -24.20
N ASN A 208 3.07 3.66 -25.43
CA ASN A 208 3.41 5.00 -25.91
C ASN A 208 2.73 6.14 -25.12
N ALA A 209 1.52 5.93 -24.59
CA ALA A 209 0.87 6.92 -23.71
C ALA A 209 1.62 7.06 -22.38
N MET A 210 2.09 5.94 -21.81
CA MET A 210 2.90 5.97 -20.58
C MET A 210 4.29 6.54 -20.81
N LEU A 211 4.94 6.24 -21.95
CA LEU A 211 6.22 6.86 -22.32
C LEU A 211 6.09 8.37 -22.55
N ALA A 212 4.94 8.88 -23.00
CA ALA A 212 4.72 10.32 -23.11
C ALA A 212 4.67 11.03 -21.73
N VAL A 213 4.25 10.33 -20.66
CA VAL A 213 4.36 10.81 -19.27
C VAL A 213 5.81 10.72 -18.80
N SER A 214 6.45 9.55 -18.95
CA SER A 214 7.86 9.29 -18.61
C SER A 214 8.83 10.31 -19.22
N ALA A 215 8.58 10.77 -20.45
CA ALA A 215 9.41 11.76 -21.14
C ALA A 215 9.39 13.16 -20.50
N ASN A 216 8.42 13.46 -19.64
CA ASN A 216 8.18 14.79 -19.06
C ASN A 216 8.13 14.79 -17.53
N ASP A 217 8.28 13.64 -16.87
CA ASP A 217 8.21 13.55 -15.40
C ASP A 217 9.49 14.01 -14.68
N GLY A 218 10.61 14.13 -15.39
CA GLY A 218 11.91 14.54 -14.82
C GLY A 218 12.75 13.40 -14.24
N GLY A 219 12.26 12.16 -14.19
CA GLY A 219 12.96 11.00 -13.62
C GLY A 219 14.33 10.75 -14.27
N TYR A 220 14.40 10.78 -15.61
CA TYR A 220 15.67 10.66 -16.35
C TYR A 220 16.70 11.72 -15.94
N ALA A 221 16.26 12.96 -15.68
CA ALA A 221 17.15 14.04 -15.26
C ALA A 221 17.62 13.86 -13.80
N ALA A 222 16.74 13.36 -12.92
CA ALA A 222 17.09 13.05 -11.54
C ALA A 222 18.08 11.86 -11.44
N SER A 223 17.93 10.81 -12.24
CA SER A 223 18.90 9.70 -12.34
C SER A 223 20.28 10.18 -12.80
N LEU A 224 20.35 11.07 -13.81
CA LEU A 224 21.61 11.68 -14.23
C LEU A 224 22.23 12.55 -13.12
N GLN A 225 21.43 13.18 -12.26
CA GLN A 225 21.94 13.99 -11.17
C GLN A 225 22.59 13.16 -10.05
N THR A 226 22.22 11.89 -9.87
CA THR A 226 22.95 10.93 -9.01
C THR A 226 24.42 10.78 -9.41
N LEU A 227 24.74 11.05 -10.69
CA LEU A 227 26.11 11.01 -11.19
C LEU A 227 26.90 12.32 -10.93
N THR A 228 26.30 13.29 -10.24
CA THR A 228 26.99 14.50 -9.78
C THR A 228 27.21 14.41 -8.27
N PRO A 229 28.45 14.45 -7.75
CA PRO A 229 28.70 14.39 -6.32
C PRO A 229 28.01 15.54 -5.58
N TYR A 230 27.01 15.20 -4.77
CA TYR A 230 26.30 16.12 -3.90
C TYR A 230 27.10 16.37 -2.62
N VAL A 231 27.10 17.62 -2.17
CA VAL A 231 27.66 18.07 -0.89
C VAL A 231 26.50 18.67 -0.09
N SER A 232 26.31 18.23 1.15
CA SER A 232 25.18 18.69 1.96
C SER A 232 25.34 20.17 2.34
N PRO A 233 24.26 20.97 2.34
CA PRO A 233 24.28 22.31 2.90
C PRO A 233 24.73 22.30 4.37
N ASN A 234 25.86 22.95 4.65
CA ASN A 234 26.50 22.96 5.98
C ASN A 234 27.05 21.58 6.43
N GLU A 235 27.52 20.75 5.50
CA GLU A 235 28.25 19.51 5.79
C GLU A 235 29.35 19.72 6.85
N GLY A 236 29.44 18.81 7.82
CA GLY A 236 30.33 18.91 8.97
C GLY A 236 29.72 19.58 10.22
N ASN A 237 28.53 20.17 10.13
CA ASN A 237 27.74 20.53 11.31
C ASN A 237 27.02 19.29 11.88
N ALA A 238 26.92 19.20 13.21
CA ALA A 238 26.10 18.18 13.87
C ALA A 238 24.66 18.19 13.34
N GLY A 239 24.10 17.01 13.10
CA GLY A 239 22.77 16.85 12.49
C GLY A 239 22.76 16.73 10.96
N VAL A 240 23.82 17.14 10.25
CA VAL A 240 23.85 17.20 8.78
C VAL A 240 24.47 15.95 8.16
N TYR A 241 23.79 15.38 7.17
CA TYR A 241 24.21 14.19 6.44
C TYR A 241 25.54 14.37 5.72
N VAL A 242 26.42 13.38 5.88
CA VAL A 242 27.68 13.25 5.13
C VAL A 242 27.60 11.98 4.29
N PRO A 243 27.78 12.03 2.95
CA PRO A 243 27.76 10.84 2.11
C PRO A 243 28.85 9.81 2.47
N PRO A 244 28.60 8.50 2.31
CA PRO A 244 29.63 7.48 2.50
C PRO A 244 30.83 7.72 1.60
N VAL A 245 32.05 7.62 2.15
CA VAL A 245 33.29 7.93 1.43
C VAL A 245 33.46 7.18 0.10
N ASN A 246 32.81 6.03 -0.08
CA ASN A 246 32.92 5.16 -1.24
C ASN A 246 31.72 5.19 -2.21
N ARG A 247 30.66 5.97 -1.95
CA ARG A 247 29.52 6.14 -2.87
C ARG A 247 28.96 7.57 -2.87
N PRO A 248 28.65 8.19 -4.02
CA PRO A 248 27.98 9.49 -4.07
C PRO A 248 26.57 9.40 -3.46
N ALA A 249 26.04 10.54 -3.02
CA ALA A 249 24.68 10.61 -2.52
C ALA A 249 23.67 10.25 -3.63
N MET A 250 22.74 9.35 -3.31
CA MET A 250 21.83 8.75 -4.28
C MET A 250 20.61 9.63 -4.52
N THR A 251 20.35 9.94 -5.79
CA THR A 251 19.18 10.69 -6.29
C THR A 251 18.80 11.98 -5.53
N PRO A 252 19.70 12.99 -5.39
CA PRO A 252 19.45 14.20 -4.59
C PRO A 252 18.25 15.06 -4.97
N THR A 253 17.67 14.86 -6.16
CA THR A 253 16.54 15.64 -6.70
C THR A 253 15.32 14.78 -7.06
N TRP A 254 15.24 13.53 -6.59
CA TRP A 254 14.09 12.67 -6.91
C TRP A 254 12.75 13.24 -6.45
N GLY A 255 12.74 14.02 -5.37
CA GLY A 255 11.56 14.76 -4.91
C GLY A 255 11.00 15.79 -5.90
N THR A 256 11.69 16.09 -7.01
CA THR A 256 11.18 16.96 -8.08
C THR A 256 10.50 16.20 -9.23
N VAL A 257 10.61 14.85 -9.24
CA VAL A 257 9.98 14.00 -10.25
C VAL A 257 8.45 14.11 -10.12
N GLN A 258 7.75 14.25 -11.24
CA GLN A 258 6.30 14.35 -11.23
C GLN A 258 5.67 12.97 -11.00
N PRO A 259 4.80 12.82 -10.00
CA PRO A 259 4.17 11.54 -9.72
C PRO A 259 3.15 11.13 -10.79
N ILE A 260 2.99 9.81 -10.92
CA ILE A 260 1.95 9.16 -11.71
C ILE A 260 0.88 8.64 -10.74
N GLY A 261 -0.41 8.72 -11.10
CA GLY A 261 -1.53 8.22 -10.29
C GLY A 261 -1.97 9.10 -9.10
N ILE A 262 -1.09 9.99 -8.61
CA ILE A 262 -1.40 11.01 -7.59
C ILE A 262 -0.98 12.40 -8.10
N SER A 263 -1.68 13.46 -7.69
CA SER A 263 -1.28 14.82 -8.10
C SER A 263 -0.09 15.34 -7.27
N SER A 264 0.80 16.11 -7.89
CA SER A 264 1.96 16.73 -7.21
C SER A 264 1.52 17.64 -6.04
N VAL A 265 0.33 18.26 -6.13
CA VAL A 265 -0.26 19.06 -5.03
C VAL A 265 -0.69 18.18 -3.86
N THR A 266 -1.27 17.01 -4.14
CA THR A 266 -1.65 16.04 -3.11
C THR A 266 -0.41 15.48 -2.43
N LEU A 267 0.60 15.06 -3.20
CA LEU A 267 1.83 14.49 -2.65
C LEU A 267 2.58 15.51 -1.77
N ALA A 268 2.75 16.76 -2.24
CA ALA A 268 3.32 17.84 -1.44
C ALA A 268 2.50 18.15 -0.16
N ALA A 269 1.17 17.98 -0.18
CA ALA A 269 0.36 18.12 1.02
C ALA A 269 0.61 17.00 2.04
N LEU A 270 0.89 15.77 1.58
CA LEU A 270 1.28 14.65 2.45
C LEU A 270 2.69 14.83 3.02
N GLU A 271 3.65 15.31 2.22
CA GLU A 271 4.99 15.67 2.68
C GLU A 271 4.93 16.73 3.80
N MET A 272 4.10 17.76 3.66
CA MET A 272 3.88 18.79 4.69
C MET A 272 3.22 18.28 5.99
N MET A 273 2.63 17.08 6.00
CA MET A 273 2.11 16.46 7.24
C MET A 273 3.22 15.79 8.06
N ILE A 274 4.39 15.55 7.46
CA ILE A 274 5.53 14.94 8.14
C ILE A 274 6.28 16.01 8.95
N PRO A 275 6.55 15.80 10.25
CA PRO A 275 7.34 16.73 11.05
C PRO A 275 8.76 16.88 10.50
N VAL A 276 9.38 18.05 10.68
CA VAL A 276 10.80 18.25 10.41
C VAL A 276 11.65 17.37 11.34
N ALA A 277 12.73 16.77 10.81
CA ALA A 277 13.65 15.93 11.57
C ALA A 277 14.19 16.62 12.84
N TYR A 278 14.18 15.91 13.97
CA TYR A 278 14.81 16.41 15.19
C TYR A 278 16.30 16.74 14.99
N ALA A 279 17.00 15.95 14.16
CA ALA A 279 18.42 16.11 13.84
C ALA A 279 18.77 17.50 13.26
N THR A 280 17.83 18.17 12.60
CA THR A 280 18.12 19.35 11.77
C THR A 280 17.73 20.66 12.46
N THR A 281 17.14 20.57 13.66
CA THR A 281 16.71 21.71 14.47
C THR A 281 17.58 21.85 15.72
N SER A 282 17.92 23.08 16.10
CA SER A 282 18.70 23.34 17.33
C SER A 282 17.98 22.87 18.59
N GLN A 283 16.64 22.92 18.61
CA GLN A 283 15.82 22.38 19.70
C GLN A 283 15.84 20.85 19.73
N GLY A 284 15.74 20.19 18.57
CA GLY A 284 15.77 18.73 18.47
C GLY A 284 17.14 18.14 18.81
N LEU A 285 18.23 18.73 18.30
CA LEU A 285 19.59 18.37 18.69
C LEU A 285 19.85 18.54 20.20
N ALA A 286 19.29 19.55 20.85
CA ALA A 286 19.39 19.70 22.31
C ALA A 286 18.43 18.80 23.12
N SER A 287 17.51 18.08 22.45
CA SER A 287 16.42 17.36 23.13
C SER A 287 16.84 15.98 23.65
N GLN A 288 16.35 15.64 24.85
CA GLN A 288 16.43 14.28 25.37
C GLN A 288 15.70 13.26 24.47
N ALA A 289 14.62 13.69 23.80
CA ALA A 289 13.83 12.82 22.92
C ALA A 289 14.62 12.35 21.70
N TYR A 290 15.52 13.18 21.15
CA TYR A 290 16.38 12.76 20.05
C TYR A 290 17.59 11.97 20.54
N ALA A 291 18.20 12.35 21.66
CA ALA A 291 19.26 11.57 22.30
C ALA A 291 18.80 10.13 22.62
N LEU A 292 17.58 9.95 23.16
CA LEU A 292 17.01 8.62 23.42
C LEU A 292 16.77 7.80 22.15
N GLN A 293 16.40 8.42 21.03
CA GLN A 293 16.27 7.72 19.75
C GLN A 293 17.61 7.26 19.19
N VAL A 294 18.66 8.07 19.33
CA VAL A 294 20.02 7.70 18.93
C VAL A 294 20.54 6.56 19.81
N LEU A 295 20.35 6.65 21.14
CA LEU A 295 20.65 5.56 22.07
C LEU A 295 19.89 4.29 21.70
N GLN A 296 18.60 4.38 21.40
CA GLN A 296 17.80 3.21 21.03
C GLN A 296 18.36 2.51 19.78
N THR A 297 18.67 3.28 18.73
CA THR A 297 19.32 2.75 17.51
C THR A 297 20.70 2.15 17.81
N GLU A 298 21.48 2.76 18.71
CA GLU A 298 22.78 2.23 19.16
C GLU A 298 22.62 0.88 19.87
N CYS A 299 21.66 0.79 20.79
CA CYS A 299 21.37 -0.40 21.61
C CYS A 299 20.87 -1.57 20.78
N GLU A 300 19.85 -1.33 19.96
CA GLU A 300 19.16 -2.36 19.18
C GLU A 300 20.03 -2.80 17.99
N GLY A 301 20.56 -1.84 17.22
CA GLY A 301 21.20 -2.10 15.92
C GLY A 301 22.70 -2.35 15.88
N ALA A 302 23.32 -2.69 17.00
CA ALA A 302 24.76 -2.88 17.06
C ALA A 302 25.23 -4.17 16.35
N GLY A 303 25.93 -4.02 15.22
CA GLY A 303 26.77 -5.08 14.64
C GLY A 303 28.05 -5.35 15.44
N THR A 304 28.36 -4.48 16.41
CA THR A 304 29.52 -4.54 17.31
C THR A 304 29.11 -4.77 18.77
N GLY A 305 30.01 -5.25 19.61
CA GLY A 305 29.74 -5.36 21.05
C GLY A 305 29.70 -3.98 21.71
N LEU A 306 28.60 -3.66 22.41
CA LEU A 306 28.40 -2.36 23.07
C LEU A 306 29.43 -2.10 24.19
N PRO A 307 29.99 -0.88 24.30
CA PRO A 307 30.75 -0.44 25.45
C PRO A 307 29.94 -0.54 26.75
N SER A 308 30.59 -0.84 27.88
CA SER A 308 29.87 -1.07 29.15
C SER A 308 29.07 0.14 29.64
N ASN A 309 29.48 1.37 29.33
CA ASN A 309 28.71 2.58 29.62
C ASN A 309 27.43 2.66 28.77
N VAL A 310 27.49 2.28 27.49
CA VAL A 310 26.35 2.24 26.56
C VAL A 310 25.39 1.14 26.99
N ALA A 311 25.89 -0.08 27.22
CA ALA A 311 25.07 -1.20 27.68
C ALA A 311 24.31 -0.90 28.99
N ASN A 312 24.93 -0.16 29.92
CA ASN A 312 24.27 0.33 31.12
C ASN A 312 23.18 1.37 30.82
N ALA A 313 23.42 2.28 29.88
CA ALA A 313 22.43 3.28 29.44
C ALA A 313 21.23 2.63 28.73
N CYS A 314 21.48 1.65 27.84
CA CYS A 314 20.45 0.80 27.22
C CYS A 314 19.57 0.15 28.30
N SER A 315 20.19 -0.54 29.25
CA SER A 315 19.48 -1.24 30.31
C SER A 315 18.68 -0.29 31.22
N ALA A 316 19.20 0.91 31.51
CA ALA A 316 18.48 1.94 32.26
C ALA A 316 17.30 2.57 31.48
N ALA A 317 17.39 2.63 30.15
CA ALA A 317 16.31 3.06 29.27
C ALA A 317 15.34 1.93 28.87
N ALA A 318 15.58 0.71 29.35
CA ALA A 318 14.89 -0.53 28.96
C ALA A 318 14.99 -0.90 27.46
N PHE A 319 16.04 -0.42 26.78
CA PHE A 319 16.43 -0.90 25.45
C PHE A 319 17.28 -2.16 25.56
N GLY A 320 17.05 -3.12 24.68
CA GLY A 320 17.84 -4.36 24.57
C GLY A 320 18.62 -4.42 23.26
N PRO A 321 19.68 -5.25 23.18
CA PRO A 321 20.24 -5.62 21.88
C PRO A 321 19.22 -6.45 21.10
N GLU A 322 19.25 -6.34 19.77
CA GLU A 322 18.42 -7.17 18.90
C GLU A 322 18.56 -8.66 19.22
N SER A 323 17.40 -9.31 19.38
CA SER A 323 17.33 -10.76 19.39
C SER A 323 17.66 -11.33 18.01
N ALA A 324 17.99 -12.62 17.97
CA ALA A 324 18.28 -13.31 16.71
C ALA A 324 17.12 -13.24 15.70
N ALA A 325 15.87 -13.13 16.15
CA ALA A 325 14.71 -12.97 15.28
C ALA A 325 14.56 -11.54 14.73
N GLU A 326 15.02 -10.54 15.49
CA GLU A 326 15.01 -9.14 15.05
C GLU A 326 16.07 -8.93 13.98
N ALA A 327 17.32 -9.30 14.26
CA ALA A 327 18.42 -9.29 13.30
C ALA A 327 18.12 -10.12 12.02
N GLN A 328 17.33 -11.20 12.13
CA GLN A 328 16.91 -12.00 10.98
C GLN A 328 16.00 -11.20 10.03
N ALA A 329 14.96 -10.54 10.55
CA ALA A 329 14.07 -9.78 9.66
C ALA A 329 14.70 -8.47 9.18
N ALA A 330 15.60 -7.86 9.98
CA ALA A 330 16.43 -6.73 9.57
C ALA A 330 17.17 -7.03 8.26
N LEU A 331 17.72 -8.25 8.16
CA LEU A 331 18.40 -8.77 6.98
C LEU A 331 17.44 -9.25 5.88
N PHE A 332 16.25 -9.74 6.22
CA PHE A 332 15.21 -10.12 5.27
C PHE A 332 14.72 -8.92 4.46
N TRP A 333 14.42 -7.82 5.14
CA TRP A 333 13.93 -6.57 4.53
C TRP A 333 15.05 -5.60 4.10
N ASN A 334 16.32 -5.99 4.23
CA ASN A 334 17.45 -5.11 3.89
C ASN A 334 17.46 -4.72 2.40
N ASP A 335 17.27 -5.72 1.52
CA ASP A 335 17.24 -5.62 0.05
C ASP A 335 18.23 -4.61 -0.55
N PRO A 336 19.56 -4.83 -0.38
CA PRO A 336 20.59 -3.96 -0.93
C PRO A 336 20.69 -4.08 -2.45
N GLY A 337 21.36 -3.13 -3.11
CA GLY A 337 21.60 -3.20 -4.56
C GLY A 337 22.30 -4.50 -5.00
N GLY A 338 21.82 -5.10 -6.08
CA GLY A 338 22.07 -6.51 -6.45
C GLY A 338 20.99 -7.49 -5.95
N THR A 339 19.88 -6.95 -5.44
CA THR A 339 18.64 -7.68 -5.10
C THR A 339 17.45 -6.98 -5.75
N LEU A 340 16.22 -7.35 -5.38
CA LEU A 340 14.99 -6.70 -5.87
C LEU A 340 14.83 -5.25 -5.38
N GLN A 341 15.59 -4.83 -4.35
CA GLN A 341 15.32 -3.63 -3.56
C GLN A 341 13.90 -3.63 -2.94
N PRO A 342 13.57 -2.73 -1.99
CA PRO A 342 12.25 -2.74 -1.36
C PRO A 342 11.07 -2.66 -2.35
N PRO A 343 11.10 -1.84 -3.43
CA PRO A 343 10.00 -1.80 -4.39
C PRO A 343 9.80 -3.10 -5.17
N GLY A 344 10.88 -3.76 -5.61
CA GLY A 344 10.78 -5.05 -6.30
C GLY A 344 10.33 -6.18 -5.36
N HIS A 345 10.72 -6.15 -4.08
CA HIS A 345 10.20 -7.10 -3.09
C HIS A 345 8.68 -6.92 -2.90
N TRP A 346 8.18 -5.69 -2.87
CA TRP A 346 6.73 -5.44 -2.80
C TRP A 346 5.97 -5.79 -4.09
N LEU A 347 6.59 -5.68 -5.27
CA LEU A 347 6.03 -6.25 -6.50
C LEU A 347 5.94 -7.78 -6.44
N GLN A 348 7.00 -8.47 -5.98
CA GLN A 348 6.95 -9.91 -5.73
C GLN A 348 5.82 -10.30 -4.77
N ILE A 349 5.60 -9.53 -3.70
CA ILE A 349 4.50 -9.77 -2.75
C ILE A 349 3.14 -9.64 -3.45
N ALA A 350 2.97 -8.61 -4.28
CA ALA A 350 1.74 -8.40 -5.05
C ALA A 350 1.48 -9.57 -6.03
N ASP A 351 2.49 -10.04 -6.76
CA ASP A 351 2.39 -11.20 -7.65
C ASP A 351 2.03 -12.48 -6.88
N THR A 352 2.70 -12.74 -5.76
CA THR A 352 2.48 -13.91 -4.90
C THR A 352 1.03 -13.94 -4.40
N ILE A 353 0.51 -12.79 -3.95
CA ILE A 353 -0.88 -12.66 -3.50
C ILE A 353 -1.87 -12.76 -4.66
N ALA A 354 -1.58 -12.15 -5.81
CA ALA A 354 -2.45 -12.24 -6.99
C ALA A 354 -2.66 -13.68 -7.45
N ILE A 355 -1.63 -14.52 -7.32
CA ILE A 355 -1.66 -15.94 -7.68
C ILE A 355 -2.36 -16.77 -6.59
N GLN A 356 -2.14 -16.45 -5.31
CA GLN A 356 -2.80 -17.12 -4.19
C GLN A 356 -4.32 -16.87 -4.17
N GLU A 357 -4.75 -15.65 -4.44
CA GLU A 357 -6.17 -15.24 -4.47
C GLU A 357 -6.84 -15.52 -5.83
N GLU A 358 -6.16 -16.26 -6.72
CA GLU A 358 -6.63 -16.68 -8.05
C GLU A 358 -7.15 -15.51 -8.93
N LEU A 359 -6.49 -14.34 -8.86
CA LEU A 359 -6.89 -13.15 -9.62
C LEU A 359 -6.80 -13.38 -11.14
N ASP A 360 -7.75 -12.83 -11.88
CA ASP A 360 -7.69 -12.82 -13.34
C ASP A 360 -6.68 -11.80 -13.88
N LEU A 361 -6.37 -11.89 -15.18
CA LEU A 361 -5.39 -11.02 -15.84
C LEU A 361 -5.64 -9.51 -15.61
N LEU A 362 -6.90 -9.07 -15.56
CA LEU A 362 -7.23 -7.67 -15.36
C LEU A 362 -7.07 -7.26 -13.88
N ASP A 363 -7.54 -8.08 -12.95
CA ASP A 363 -7.41 -7.78 -11.53
C ASP A 363 -5.95 -7.92 -11.04
N THR A 364 -5.14 -8.82 -11.62
CA THR A 364 -3.68 -8.82 -11.45
C THR A 364 -3.06 -7.54 -12.00
N ALA A 365 -3.34 -7.17 -13.26
CA ALA A 365 -2.81 -5.94 -13.85
C ALA A 365 -3.15 -4.72 -13.00
N ARG A 366 -4.37 -4.67 -12.46
CA ARG A 366 -4.83 -3.61 -11.56
C ARG A 366 -4.06 -3.63 -10.23
N ALA A 367 -3.89 -4.78 -9.59
CA ALA A 367 -3.19 -4.90 -8.32
C ALA A 367 -1.73 -4.45 -8.43
N THR A 368 -0.98 -4.99 -9.39
CA THR A 368 0.47 -4.72 -9.51
C THR A 368 0.74 -3.29 -10.00
N ALA A 369 -0.06 -2.77 -10.94
CA ALA A 369 0.00 -1.36 -11.35
C ALA A 369 -0.28 -0.39 -10.20
N THR A 370 -1.27 -0.70 -9.36
CA THR A 370 -1.60 0.13 -8.19
C THR A 370 -0.44 0.13 -7.19
N VAL A 371 0.16 -1.04 -6.92
CA VAL A 371 1.37 -1.15 -6.08
C VAL A 371 2.54 -0.37 -6.68
N GLY A 372 2.79 -0.49 -7.98
CA GLY A 372 3.81 0.28 -8.69
C GLY A 372 3.63 1.79 -8.55
N LEU A 373 2.43 2.31 -8.81
CA LEU A 373 2.11 3.74 -8.63
C LEU A 373 2.33 4.20 -7.18
N ALA A 374 1.95 3.38 -6.20
CA ALA A 374 2.10 3.69 -4.78
C ALA A 374 3.58 3.73 -4.35
N LEU A 375 4.37 2.75 -4.81
CA LEU A 375 5.82 2.71 -4.62
C LEU A 375 6.49 3.93 -5.26
N HIS A 376 6.12 4.29 -6.48
CA HIS A 376 6.69 5.44 -7.19
C HIS A 376 6.42 6.76 -6.46
N ALA A 377 5.18 7.00 -6.02
CA ALA A 377 4.82 8.17 -5.22
C ALA A 377 5.53 8.20 -3.85
N ALA A 378 5.67 7.05 -3.19
CA ALA A 378 6.43 6.92 -1.95
C ALA A 378 7.92 7.23 -2.14
N GLY A 379 8.52 6.79 -3.26
CA GLY A 379 9.89 7.12 -3.64
C GLY A 379 10.11 8.62 -3.84
N ILE A 380 9.15 9.32 -4.47
CA ILE A 380 9.21 10.78 -4.62
C ILE A 380 9.14 11.46 -3.25
N GLY A 381 8.09 11.20 -2.47
CA GLY A 381 7.86 11.89 -1.19
C GLY A 381 8.94 11.62 -0.13
N ALA A 382 9.42 10.38 -0.03
CA ALA A 382 10.52 10.05 0.90
C ALA A 382 11.83 10.74 0.50
N TRP A 383 12.14 10.85 -0.80
CA TRP A 383 13.35 11.56 -1.26
C TRP A 383 13.22 13.08 -1.19
N ALA A 384 12.03 13.64 -1.38
CA ALA A 384 11.76 15.06 -1.13
C ALA A 384 12.13 15.43 0.31
N ILE A 385 11.62 14.69 1.29
CA ILE A 385 11.91 14.93 2.72
C ILE A 385 13.39 14.68 3.04
N LYS A 386 13.99 13.59 2.52
CA LYS A 386 15.43 13.28 2.72
C LYS A 386 16.34 14.43 2.34
N TYR A 387 16.12 15.05 1.18
CA TYR A 387 16.97 16.12 0.68
C TYR A 387 16.47 17.54 1.03
N GLN A 388 15.28 17.68 1.60
CA GLN A 388 14.84 18.87 2.33
C GLN A 388 15.53 18.96 3.71
N ASP A 389 15.46 17.90 4.51
CA ASP A 389 15.95 17.90 5.88
C ASP A 389 17.47 17.59 5.95
N VAL A 390 18.01 16.78 5.03
CA VAL A 390 19.41 16.35 5.00
C VAL A 390 19.94 15.81 6.34
N ALA A 391 19.07 15.12 7.09
CA ALA A 391 19.39 14.57 8.41
C ALA A 391 20.49 13.49 8.35
N TRP A 392 21.49 13.61 9.23
CA TRP A 392 22.57 12.64 9.38
C TRP A 392 22.09 11.25 9.80
N ARG A 393 22.93 10.25 9.51
CA ARG A 393 22.64 8.85 9.83
C ARG A 393 22.99 8.52 11.29
N PRO A 394 22.31 7.54 11.91
CA PRO A 394 22.57 7.15 13.30
C PRO A 394 24.04 6.82 13.57
N VAL A 395 24.74 6.13 12.66
CA VAL A 395 26.18 5.86 12.80
C VAL A 395 27.01 7.14 13.00
N THR A 396 26.68 8.23 12.29
CA THR A 396 27.35 9.53 12.45
C THR A 396 27.01 10.16 13.80
N ALA A 397 25.73 10.10 14.21
CA ALA A 397 25.26 10.62 15.49
C ALA A 397 25.88 9.88 16.70
N ILE A 398 26.04 8.56 16.61
CA ILE A 398 26.61 7.71 17.67
C ILE A 398 28.11 7.96 17.81
N GLN A 399 28.82 8.04 16.68
CA GLN A 399 30.28 8.29 16.67
C GLN A 399 30.62 9.75 17.04
N ASP A 400 29.78 10.73 16.67
CA ASP A 400 29.92 12.16 17.00
C ASP A 400 28.81 12.64 17.95
N CYS A 401 28.66 11.96 19.08
CA CYS A 401 27.64 12.22 20.10
C CYS A 401 27.85 13.52 20.91
N ALA A 402 28.79 14.40 20.52
CA ALA A 402 29.25 15.54 21.32
C ALA A 402 28.10 16.53 21.69
N ALA A 403 27.07 16.61 20.84
CA ALA A 403 25.83 17.35 21.08
C ALA A 403 25.07 16.92 22.36
N TRP A 404 25.34 15.71 22.86
CA TRP A 404 24.65 15.08 24.00
C TRP A 404 25.59 14.71 25.14
N SER A 405 26.67 15.45 25.34
CA SER A 405 27.60 15.27 26.48
C SER A 405 26.93 15.36 27.88
N SER A 406 25.68 15.84 27.97
CA SER A 406 24.84 15.79 29.18
C SER A 406 24.05 14.47 29.36
N TYR A 407 23.96 13.63 28.33
CA TYR A 407 23.25 12.34 28.33
C TYR A 407 24.20 11.15 28.14
N PHE A 408 25.27 11.31 27.35
CA PHE A 408 26.31 10.29 27.12
C PHE A 408 27.65 10.74 27.71
N SER A 409 28.31 9.84 28.46
CA SER A 409 29.63 10.09 29.05
C SER A 409 30.77 10.09 28.03
N SER A 410 30.57 9.40 26.91
CA SER A 410 31.56 9.17 25.84
C SER A 410 30.86 8.50 24.66
N CYS A 411 31.23 8.89 23.43
CA CYS A 411 30.68 8.36 22.19
C CYS A 411 31.29 6.99 21.84
N ASP A 412 30.53 6.11 21.18
CA ASP A 412 31.08 4.87 20.62
C ASP A 412 31.64 5.11 19.21
N ALA A 413 32.89 5.58 19.18
CA ALA A 413 33.62 5.90 17.96
C ALA A 413 33.94 4.67 17.05
N VAL A 414 33.64 3.45 17.49
CA VAL A 414 33.82 2.22 16.69
C VAL A 414 32.50 1.50 16.39
N TRP A 415 31.37 2.05 16.82
CA TRP A 415 30.05 1.47 16.58
C TRP A 415 29.78 1.30 15.09
N ALA A 416 29.25 0.15 14.72
CA ALA A 416 28.77 -0.13 13.37
C ALA A 416 27.40 -0.81 13.41
N SER A 417 26.55 -0.40 12.47
CA SER A 417 25.25 -1.02 12.18
C SER A 417 25.38 -2.48 11.75
N LEU A 418 24.38 -3.30 12.05
CA LEU A 418 24.23 -4.66 11.51
C LEU A 418 24.19 -4.67 9.97
N ILE A 419 23.46 -3.72 9.36
CA ILE A 419 23.34 -3.59 7.90
C ILE A 419 24.12 -2.37 7.37
N ALA A 420 24.67 -2.51 6.17
CA ALA A 420 25.55 -1.52 5.55
C ALA A 420 24.82 -0.19 5.26
N LEU A 421 25.51 0.94 5.46
CA LEU A 421 24.89 2.26 5.33
C LEU A 421 24.51 2.60 3.88
N PRO A 422 23.22 2.89 3.58
CA PRO A 422 22.82 3.36 2.27
C PRO A 422 23.25 4.82 2.03
N PRO A 423 23.67 5.20 0.80
CA PRO A 423 24.22 6.52 0.50
C PRO A 423 23.12 7.58 0.29
N HIS A 424 22.24 7.77 1.26
CA HIS A 424 21.27 8.86 1.30
C HIS A 424 20.94 9.28 2.75
N PRO A 425 20.37 10.49 2.98
CA PRO A 425 19.96 10.97 4.30
C PRO A 425 19.04 10.02 5.07
N ASP A 426 19.00 10.19 6.39
CA ASP A 426 18.24 9.36 7.32
C ASP A 426 16.73 9.51 7.13
N TYR A 427 16.24 10.73 7.37
CA TYR A 427 14.85 11.04 7.64
C TYR A 427 14.09 11.53 6.40
N VAL A 428 12.90 11.05 6.07
CA VAL A 428 12.25 9.84 6.61
C VAL A 428 12.88 8.57 6.03
N ALA A 429 12.75 7.43 6.71
CA ALA A 429 13.30 6.16 6.21
C ALA A 429 12.67 5.75 4.85
N GLY A 430 13.44 5.07 3.99
CA GLY A 430 12.96 4.69 2.65
C GLY A 430 11.98 3.52 2.68
N HIS A 431 12.42 2.39 3.24
CA HIS A 431 11.65 1.15 3.34
C HIS A 431 10.22 1.34 3.87
N PRO A 432 9.95 2.04 5.01
CA PRO A 432 8.58 2.12 5.52
C PRO A 432 7.65 3.00 4.69
N ALA A 433 8.19 3.94 3.91
CA ALA A 433 7.39 4.70 2.95
C ALA A 433 6.94 3.79 1.80
N PHE A 434 7.84 2.96 1.26
CA PHE A 434 7.50 1.96 0.24
C PHE A 434 6.53 0.90 0.79
N SER A 435 6.85 0.27 1.93
CA SER A 435 6.06 -0.81 2.54
C SER A 435 4.67 -0.36 2.93
N GLY A 436 4.53 0.81 3.58
CA GLY A 436 3.22 1.37 3.91
C GLY A 436 2.36 1.71 2.70
N ALA A 437 2.97 2.26 1.64
CA ALA A 437 2.27 2.60 0.41
C ALA A 437 1.81 1.36 -0.34
N ALA A 438 2.69 0.37 -0.52
CA ALA A 438 2.38 -0.88 -1.21
C ALA A 438 1.31 -1.70 -0.47
N ALA A 439 1.46 -1.91 0.84
CA ALA A 439 0.49 -2.65 1.64
C ALA A 439 -0.89 -1.99 1.65
N THR A 440 -0.95 -0.67 1.88
CA THR A 440 -2.22 0.07 1.90
C THR A 440 -2.90 0.06 0.53
N ALA A 441 -2.13 0.24 -0.55
CA ALA A 441 -2.65 0.20 -1.92
C ALA A 441 -3.17 -1.19 -2.29
N LEU A 442 -2.42 -2.26 -1.99
CA LEU A 442 -2.81 -3.63 -2.28
C LEU A 442 -4.05 -4.06 -1.46
N ALA A 443 -4.11 -3.70 -0.18
CA ALA A 443 -5.27 -3.95 0.67
C ALA A 443 -6.53 -3.27 0.13
N ALA A 444 -6.40 -2.04 -0.40
CA ALA A 444 -7.50 -1.29 -1.00
C ALA A 444 -7.94 -1.84 -2.38
N VAL A 445 -7.05 -2.47 -3.16
CA VAL A 445 -7.43 -3.20 -4.38
C VAL A 445 -8.18 -4.49 -4.06
N LEU A 446 -7.69 -5.26 -3.10
CA LEU A 446 -8.28 -6.54 -2.66
C LEU A 446 -9.55 -6.35 -1.80
N GLY A 447 -9.79 -5.15 -1.27
CA GLY A 447 -10.88 -4.88 -0.33
C GLY A 447 -10.69 -5.52 1.05
N SER A 448 -9.46 -5.95 1.38
CA SER A 448 -9.11 -6.60 2.64
C SER A 448 -7.64 -6.39 2.98
N ASP A 449 -7.36 -6.03 4.23
CA ASP A 449 -6.02 -6.08 4.82
C ASP A 449 -5.65 -7.50 5.31
N THR A 450 -6.65 -8.31 5.66
CA THR A 450 -6.47 -9.67 6.20
C THR A 450 -6.22 -10.67 5.06
N VAL A 451 -5.02 -10.62 4.51
CA VAL A 451 -4.48 -11.56 3.53
C VAL A 451 -3.30 -12.29 4.19
N THR A 452 -3.38 -13.61 4.28
CA THR A 452 -2.25 -14.43 4.76
C THR A 452 -1.37 -14.80 3.58
N PHE A 453 -0.08 -14.51 3.62
CA PHE A 453 0.84 -14.81 2.51
C PHE A 453 2.26 -15.10 3.03
N THR A 454 3.12 -15.63 2.17
CA THR A 454 4.53 -15.87 2.49
C THR A 454 5.42 -15.16 1.48
N SER A 455 6.35 -14.31 1.96
CA SER A 455 7.34 -13.64 1.12
C SER A 455 8.75 -14.21 1.34
N THR A 456 9.67 -13.98 0.40
CA THR A 456 11.05 -14.51 0.43
C THR A 456 12.09 -13.44 0.11
N SER A 457 13.17 -13.35 0.88
CA SER A 457 14.23 -12.34 0.65
C SER A 457 15.39 -12.82 -0.22
N ASN A 458 15.80 -11.96 -1.16
CA ASN A 458 16.97 -12.17 -2.03
C ASN A 458 18.31 -12.00 -1.29
N ALA A 459 18.39 -11.22 -0.21
CA ALA A 459 19.62 -11.01 0.56
C ALA A 459 20.18 -12.34 1.09
N TYR A 460 19.30 -13.26 1.49
CA TYR A 460 19.63 -14.60 1.98
C TYR A 460 19.98 -15.62 0.89
N CYS A 461 19.85 -15.26 -0.39
CA CYS A 461 20.52 -15.98 -1.49
C CYS A 461 22.01 -15.59 -1.61
N ASN A 462 22.55 -14.76 -0.70
CA ASN A 462 23.96 -14.33 -0.64
C ASN A 462 24.43 -13.67 -1.95
N GLY A 463 23.58 -12.83 -2.55
CA GLY A 463 23.82 -12.20 -3.86
C GLY A 463 23.78 -13.17 -5.05
N GLY A 464 23.33 -14.41 -4.85
CA GLY A 464 23.06 -15.36 -5.93
C GLY A 464 21.79 -15.01 -6.72
N LEU A 465 21.67 -15.59 -7.91
CA LEU A 465 20.51 -15.41 -8.79
C LEU A 465 19.34 -16.26 -8.28
N THR A 466 18.20 -15.63 -7.98
CA THR A 466 16.97 -16.37 -7.64
C THR A 466 16.25 -16.79 -8.91
N THR A 467 15.95 -18.07 -9.06
CA THR A 467 15.14 -18.60 -10.17
C THR A 467 13.68 -18.70 -9.73
N ARG A 468 12.77 -18.12 -10.51
CA ARG A 468 11.32 -18.22 -10.31
C ARG A 468 10.70 -19.28 -11.23
N ASP A 469 9.52 -19.78 -10.85
CA ASP A 469 8.66 -20.53 -11.76
C ASP A 469 7.73 -19.59 -12.56
N SER A 470 6.92 -20.14 -13.47
CA SER A 470 5.88 -19.40 -14.22
C SER A 470 4.69 -18.95 -13.36
N LEU A 471 4.80 -19.07 -12.03
CA LEU A 471 3.87 -18.59 -11.03
C LEU A 471 4.60 -17.63 -10.05
N GLY A 472 5.74 -17.06 -10.47
CA GLY A 472 6.53 -16.08 -9.73
C GLY A 472 7.15 -16.54 -8.41
N ASN A 473 6.91 -17.79 -7.98
CA ASN A 473 7.46 -18.33 -6.75
C ASN A 473 8.96 -18.55 -6.91
N VAL A 474 9.76 -18.20 -5.89
CA VAL A 474 11.19 -18.50 -5.94
C VAL A 474 11.41 -20.00 -5.67
N VAL A 475 11.84 -20.72 -6.70
CA VAL A 475 12.00 -22.19 -6.69
C VAL A 475 13.45 -22.66 -6.65
N SER A 476 14.43 -21.77 -6.88
CA SER A 476 15.83 -22.02 -6.50
C SER A 476 16.65 -20.74 -6.29
N CYS A 477 17.78 -20.86 -5.62
CA CYS A 477 18.83 -19.85 -5.51
C CYS A 477 20.10 -20.39 -6.19
N THR A 478 20.76 -19.61 -7.04
CA THR A 478 21.97 -20.02 -7.77
C THR A 478 23.16 -19.15 -7.36
N LEU A 479 24.08 -19.72 -6.60
CA LEU A 479 25.27 -19.04 -6.09
C LEU A 479 26.53 -19.69 -6.66
N ASN A 480 27.41 -18.91 -7.28
CA ASN A 480 28.67 -19.37 -7.90
C ASN A 480 28.48 -20.59 -8.85
N GLY A 481 27.38 -20.60 -9.61
CA GLY A 481 27.02 -21.69 -10.53
C GLY A 481 26.45 -22.95 -9.86
N THR A 482 26.26 -22.96 -8.54
CA THR A 482 25.59 -24.06 -7.81
C THR A 482 24.13 -23.69 -7.55
N VAL A 483 23.20 -24.55 -7.97
CA VAL A 483 21.76 -24.35 -7.80
C VAL A 483 21.28 -25.04 -6.52
N TYR A 484 20.55 -24.28 -5.69
CA TYR A 484 19.94 -24.72 -4.42
C TYR A 484 18.42 -24.64 -4.57
N SER A 485 17.75 -25.78 -4.73
CA SER A 485 16.29 -25.83 -4.89
C SER A 485 15.55 -25.44 -3.62
N ILE A 486 14.53 -24.60 -3.79
CA ILE A 486 13.62 -24.11 -2.75
C ILE A 486 12.32 -24.88 -2.90
N ALA A 487 12.33 -26.14 -2.46
CA ALA A 487 11.08 -26.86 -2.23
C ALA A 487 10.49 -26.40 -0.89
N ALA A 488 9.19 -26.13 -0.85
CA ALA A 488 8.47 -25.79 0.38
C ALA A 488 8.77 -26.83 1.47
N ALA A 489 9.56 -26.42 2.46
CA ALA A 489 10.27 -27.20 3.48
C ALA A 489 10.14 -28.74 3.42
N GLU A 490 10.89 -29.40 2.52
CA GLU A 490 11.11 -30.85 2.59
C GLU A 490 12.49 -31.19 3.17
N CYS A 491 12.54 -32.22 4.02
CA CYS A 491 13.79 -32.83 4.45
C CYS A 491 14.53 -33.47 3.26
N ALA A 492 15.65 -32.88 2.84
CA ALA A 492 16.52 -33.44 1.80
C ALA A 492 16.83 -34.93 2.06
N ASN A 493 16.85 -35.74 1.00
CA ASN A 493 17.02 -37.20 1.02
C ASN A 493 15.92 -37.99 1.79
N GLY A 494 14.71 -37.44 1.94
CA GLY A 494 13.55 -38.19 2.45
C GLY A 494 13.50 -38.32 3.98
N GLY A 495 14.10 -37.39 4.71
CA GLY A 495 13.99 -37.31 6.16
C GLY A 495 12.58 -36.94 6.65
N THR A 496 12.39 -36.99 7.96
CA THR A 496 11.11 -36.60 8.61
C THR A 496 11.29 -35.29 9.39
N LEU A 497 10.42 -34.31 9.15
CA LEU A 497 10.37 -33.05 9.89
C LEU A 497 10.03 -33.29 11.37
N VAL A 498 10.65 -32.49 12.24
CA VAL A 498 10.43 -32.50 13.69
C VAL A 498 9.74 -31.20 14.09
N TYR A 499 8.71 -31.30 14.92
CA TYR A 499 7.89 -30.17 15.38
C TYR A 499 7.98 -30.01 16.90
N ASP A 500 7.85 -28.80 17.40
CA ASP A 500 7.68 -28.52 18.83
C ASP A 500 6.22 -28.72 19.31
N ALA A 501 5.98 -28.47 20.60
CA ALA A 501 4.66 -28.58 21.22
C ALA A 501 3.66 -27.48 20.79
N ALA A 502 4.11 -26.43 20.08
CA ALA A 502 3.28 -25.40 19.49
C ALA A 502 2.97 -25.66 17.99
N GLY A 503 3.60 -26.67 17.38
CA GLY A 503 3.47 -27.02 15.97
C GLY A 503 4.49 -26.35 15.05
N THR A 504 5.51 -25.68 15.60
CA THR A 504 6.60 -25.06 14.84
C THR A 504 7.61 -26.11 14.40
N VAL A 505 8.13 -26.03 13.17
CA VAL A 505 9.22 -26.91 12.71
C VAL A 505 10.51 -26.55 13.45
N THR A 506 11.11 -27.52 14.14
CA THR A 506 12.35 -27.32 14.95
C THR A 506 13.54 -28.17 14.50
N GLY A 507 13.35 -29.07 13.51
CA GLY A 507 14.45 -29.85 12.96
C GLY A 507 14.03 -30.86 11.90
N CYS A 508 14.99 -31.70 11.50
CA CYS A 508 14.82 -32.75 10.49
C CYS A 508 15.59 -34.02 10.93
N THR A 509 14.97 -35.19 10.81
CA THR A 509 15.60 -36.49 11.11
C THR A 509 15.88 -37.26 9.82
N LEU A 510 17.16 -37.55 9.53
CA LEU A 510 17.58 -38.31 8.36
C LEU A 510 17.66 -39.82 8.67
N THR A 511 17.06 -40.65 7.82
CA THR A 511 17.14 -42.12 7.96
C THR A 511 18.57 -42.62 7.73
N GLY A 512 19.15 -43.24 8.77
CA GLY A 512 20.44 -43.93 8.70
C GLY A 512 21.59 -43.29 9.48
N ILE A 513 21.39 -42.12 10.10
CA ILE A 513 22.42 -41.44 10.90
C ILE A 513 21.90 -41.25 12.34
N PRO A 514 22.61 -41.69 13.40
CA PRO A 514 22.06 -41.71 14.78
C PRO A 514 22.01 -40.35 15.52
N GLN A 515 22.02 -39.21 14.83
CA GLN A 515 22.07 -37.90 15.48
C GLN A 515 20.79 -37.08 15.26
N THR A 516 20.21 -36.64 16.37
CA THR A 516 19.14 -35.63 16.40
C THR A 516 19.79 -34.26 16.49
N VAL A 517 19.67 -33.46 15.44
CA VAL A 517 20.11 -32.05 15.46
C VAL A 517 19.00 -31.24 16.13
N ILE A 518 19.30 -30.65 17.28
CA ILE A 518 18.38 -29.81 18.05
C ILE A 518 18.90 -28.38 17.98
N GLY A 519 18.13 -27.50 17.34
CA GLY A 519 18.49 -26.11 17.07
C GLY A 519 19.10 -25.90 15.69
N GLY A 520 18.44 -25.07 14.87
CA GLY A 520 18.91 -24.65 13.54
C GLY A 520 18.10 -25.20 12.38
N GLY A 521 17.22 -24.37 11.81
CA GLY A 521 16.72 -24.60 10.45
C GLY A 521 17.88 -24.40 9.46
N CYS A 522 18.09 -25.37 8.55
CA CYS A 522 19.20 -25.35 7.59
C CYS A 522 20.62 -25.11 8.19
N ASN A 523 21.08 -25.77 9.27
CA ASN A 523 22.49 -25.58 9.69
C ASN A 523 23.24 -26.85 10.13
N ASN A 524 24.43 -27.09 9.56
CA ASN A 524 25.68 -26.95 10.35
C ASN A 524 26.97 -26.88 9.50
N ALA A 525 28.00 -26.26 10.08
CA ALA A 525 29.24 -25.85 9.42
C ALA A 525 30.33 -26.93 9.31
N GLY A 526 31.34 -26.71 8.45
CA GLY A 526 32.48 -27.63 8.26
C GLY A 526 33.76 -27.04 7.66
N LEU A 527 34.61 -26.45 8.51
CA LEU A 527 36.09 -26.48 8.42
C LEU A 527 36.87 -25.75 7.29
N VAL A 528 36.29 -24.85 6.49
CA VAL A 528 37.09 -24.01 5.55
C VAL A 528 36.89 -22.52 5.85
N SER A 529 38.00 -21.80 6.03
CA SER A 529 38.01 -20.38 6.38
C SER A 529 37.59 -19.48 5.21
N VAL A 530 36.59 -18.62 5.44
CA VAL A 530 36.33 -17.46 4.57
C VAL A 530 37.45 -16.43 4.78
N LEU A 531 37.85 -15.80 3.69
CA LEU A 531 38.97 -14.89 3.64
C LEU A 531 38.48 -13.45 3.41
N ASN A 532 39.23 -12.48 3.94
CA ASN A 532 39.09 -11.06 3.63
C ASN A 532 39.28 -10.78 2.13
N SER A 533 39.02 -9.54 1.70
CA SER A 533 39.30 -9.07 0.34
C SER A 533 40.80 -9.09 -0.06
N ASP A 534 41.69 -9.44 0.87
CA ASP A 534 43.13 -9.66 0.66
C ASP A 534 43.55 -11.15 0.76
N TYR A 535 42.58 -12.07 0.83
CA TYR A 535 42.76 -13.51 1.00
C TYR A 535 43.37 -13.98 2.34
N THR A 536 43.28 -13.19 3.42
CA THR A 536 43.62 -13.62 4.79
C THR A 536 42.41 -14.12 5.59
N ALA A 537 42.58 -15.13 6.46
CA ALA A 537 41.48 -15.70 7.25
C ALA A 537 40.97 -14.76 8.35
N ASN A 538 39.66 -14.48 8.37
CA ASN A 538 39.05 -13.52 9.29
C ASN A 538 38.39 -14.19 10.52
N PRO A 539 38.90 -14.00 11.75
CA PRO A 539 38.33 -14.61 12.95
C PRO A 539 37.07 -13.92 13.50
N ALA A 540 36.72 -12.71 13.04
CA ALA A 540 35.57 -11.94 13.55
C ALA A 540 34.22 -12.38 12.94
N TYR A 541 34.23 -12.98 11.75
CA TYR A 541 33.02 -13.31 10.96
C TYR A 541 32.61 -14.79 11.01
N ASN A 542 33.08 -15.56 12.00
CA ASN A 542 32.80 -17.00 12.11
C ASN A 542 31.38 -17.33 12.63
N ARG A 543 30.35 -16.61 12.13
CA ARG A 543 28.93 -16.78 12.45
C ARG A 543 27.97 -16.61 11.25
N SER A 544 28.45 -16.57 10.01
CA SER A 544 27.56 -16.56 8.84
C SER A 544 26.80 -17.90 8.70
N PRO A 545 25.45 -17.91 8.72
CA PRO A 545 24.65 -19.13 8.54
C PRO A 545 24.59 -19.58 7.08
N LEU A 546 23.94 -20.72 6.85
CA LEU A 546 23.90 -21.41 5.56
C LEU A 546 22.87 -20.85 4.56
N ILE A 547 22.97 -21.38 3.35
CA ILE A 547 22.18 -21.13 2.16
C ILE A 547 20.77 -21.74 2.29
N CYS A 548 19.81 -20.94 2.74
CA CYS A 548 18.36 -21.13 2.55
C CYS A 548 17.75 -19.72 2.45
N PRO A 549 16.95 -19.40 1.41
CA PRO A 549 16.23 -18.13 1.41
C PRO A 549 15.25 -18.13 2.56
N ILE A 550 15.25 -17.06 3.34
CA ILE A 550 14.30 -16.90 4.43
C ILE A 550 12.94 -16.61 3.82
N ALA A 551 11.95 -17.35 4.32
CA ALA A 551 10.55 -17.16 4.00
C ALA A 551 9.84 -16.69 5.28
N GLU A 552 9.14 -15.56 5.22
CA GLU A 552 8.34 -15.04 6.33
C GLU A 552 6.86 -15.03 5.96
N THR A 553 6.03 -15.59 6.85
CA THR A 553 4.57 -15.69 6.66
C THR A 553 3.88 -14.63 7.50
N TYR A 554 3.06 -13.82 6.83
CA TYR A 554 2.27 -12.75 7.41
C TYR A 554 0.78 -13.11 7.36
N THR A 555 -0.01 -12.59 8.30
CA THR A 555 -1.47 -12.82 8.40
C THR A 555 -2.30 -11.63 7.88
N SER A 556 -1.65 -10.50 7.64
CA SER A 556 -2.21 -9.30 7.02
C SER A 556 -1.12 -8.50 6.30
N LEU A 557 -1.53 -7.63 5.37
CA LEU A 557 -0.65 -6.68 4.70
C LEU A 557 -0.09 -5.65 5.69
N SER A 558 -0.92 -5.16 6.62
CA SER A 558 -0.51 -4.25 7.70
C SER A 558 0.47 -4.86 8.71
N GLN A 559 0.46 -6.19 8.91
CA GLN A 559 1.50 -6.88 9.69
C GLN A 559 2.83 -6.89 8.94
N ALA A 560 2.79 -7.14 7.62
CA ALA A 560 3.97 -7.14 6.77
C ALA A 560 4.60 -5.74 6.70
N SER A 561 3.81 -4.68 6.47
CA SER A 561 4.27 -3.29 6.47
C SER A 561 4.43 -2.67 7.88
N GLY A 562 4.33 -3.48 8.93
CA GLY A 562 4.08 -3.00 10.28
C GLY A 562 5.30 -2.30 10.90
N GLY A 563 5.08 -1.08 11.41
CA GLY A 563 6.06 -0.13 11.96
C GLY A 563 6.92 -0.61 13.14
N PHE A 564 7.40 0.30 14.00
CA PHE A 564 8.25 -0.07 15.16
C PHE A 564 7.65 -1.14 16.11
N LEU A 565 6.36 -1.47 15.97
CA LEU A 565 5.65 -2.50 16.75
C LEU A 565 5.17 -3.69 15.90
N GLY A 566 5.56 -3.76 14.62
CA GLY A 566 5.20 -4.80 13.66
C GLY A 566 6.35 -5.76 13.34
N ALA A 567 6.12 -6.66 12.37
CA ALA A 567 7.09 -7.71 12.01
C ALA A 567 8.30 -7.19 11.21
N GLU A 568 8.16 -6.08 10.47
CA GLU A 568 9.21 -5.49 9.64
C GLU A 568 10.05 -4.45 10.41
N PHE A 569 9.40 -3.46 11.03
CA PHE A 569 10.10 -2.21 11.33
C PHE A 569 10.57 -1.99 12.77
N SER A 570 10.20 -2.86 13.73
CA SER A 570 10.98 -2.97 14.98
C SER A 570 12.44 -3.40 14.73
N ARG A 571 12.73 -3.88 13.51
CA ARG A 571 13.93 -4.66 13.15
C ARG A 571 14.81 -3.93 12.13
N VAL A 572 14.27 -2.96 11.39
CA VAL A 572 15.09 -2.02 10.59
C VAL A 572 15.59 -0.83 11.44
N VAL A 573 15.08 -0.67 12.68
CA VAL A 573 15.72 0.18 13.71
C VAL A 573 17.09 -0.38 14.13
N GLY A 574 17.39 -1.62 13.72
CA GLY A 574 18.68 -2.32 13.72
C GLY A 574 19.86 -1.66 12.98
N GLY A 575 20.02 -0.33 13.11
CA GLY A 575 21.33 0.33 12.99
C GLY A 575 21.46 1.44 11.95
N ILE A 576 20.47 1.63 11.04
CA ILE A 576 20.59 2.66 9.98
C ILE A 576 19.53 3.76 10.02
N HIS A 577 18.48 3.62 10.84
CA HIS A 577 17.39 4.59 10.94
C HIS A 577 16.93 4.81 12.38
N THR A 578 16.56 6.06 12.71
CA THR A 578 15.97 6.40 14.01
C THR A 578 14.49 5.98 14.10
N PRO A 579 13.96 5.66 15.30
CA PRO A 579 12.55 5.28 15.46
C PRO A 579 11.54 6.28 14.86
N ALA A 580 11.77 7.60 14.99
CA ALA A 580 10.89 8.58 14.34
C ALA A 580 11.01 8.57 12.80
N ALA A 581 12.21 8.39 12.23
CA ALA A 581 12.38 8.26 10.78
C ALA A 581 11.57 7.09 10.21
N VAL A 582 11.44 6.00 10.98
CA VAL A 582 10.66 4.81 10.64
C VAL A 582 9.14 5.06 10.77
N VAL A 583 8.68 5.57 11.91
CA VAL A 583 7.25 5.83 12.15
C VAL A 583 6.68 6.86 11.18
N GLN A 584 7.44 7.92 10.87
CA GLN A 584 6.99 8.98 9.98
C GLN A 584 7.02 8.56 8.50
N ALA A 585 8.00 7.73 8.11
CA ALA A 585 7.99 7.08 6.80
C ALA A 585 6.74 6.21 6.60
N LEU A 586 6.37 5.40 7.59
CA LEU A 586 5.19 4.55 7.50
C LEU A 586 3.89 5.37 7.43
N ALA A 587 3.80 6.47 8.19
CA ALA A 587 2.68 7.40 8.10
C ALA A 587 2.55 8.03 6.70
N LEU A 588 3.67 8.44 6.10
CA LEU A 588 3.72 8.94 4.73
C LEU A 588 3.27 7.87 3.73
N GLY A 589 3.84 6.66 3.83
CA GLY A 589 3.52 5.53 2.95
C GLY A 589 2.03 5.17 2.98
N ASN A 590 1.49 4.94 4.19
CA ASN A 590 0.07 4.63 4.37
C ASN A 590 -0.84 5.71 3.79
N ALA A 591 -0.50 6.99 4.02
CA ALA A 591 -1.25 8.09 3.43
C ALA A 591 -1.20 8.05 1.89
N ILE A 592 -0.02 7.91 1.29
CA ILE A 592 0.15 7.81 -0.18
C ILE A 592 -0.66 6.64 -0.75
N GLY A 593 -0.57 5.44 -0.16
CA GLY A 593 -1.32 4.26 -0.60
C GLY A 593 -2.84 4.49 -0.58
N SER A 594 -3.35 5.25 0.40
CA SER A 594 -4.77 5.61 0.48
C SER A 594 -5.25 6.62 -0.58
N PHE A 595 -4.34 7.35 -1.24
CA PHE A 595 -4.65 8.28 -2.34
C PHE A 595 -4.47 7.66 -3.73
N ILE A 596 -3.57 6.69 -3.86
CA ILE A 596 -3.32 5.96 -5.12
C ILE A 596 -4.49 5.01 -5.45
N VAL A 597 -5.40 4.75 -4.49
CA VAL A 597 -6.64 3.99 -4.71
C VAL A 597 -7.90 4.83 -4.43
N PRO A 598 -8.55 5.31 -5.50
CA PRO A 598 -10.00 5.45 -5.51
C PRO A 598 -10.56 4.83 -6.79
N VAL A 599 -10.85 3.52 -6.75
CA VAL A 599 -11.61 2.85 -7.82
C VAL A 599 -13.09 2.82 -7.42
N ALA A 600 -13.94 3.08 -8.42
CA ALA A 600 -15.38 3.20 -8.24
C ALA A 600 -15.96 2.04 -7.43
N LEU A 601 -16.73 2.38 -6.39
CA LEU A 601 -17.71 1.45 -5.82
C LEU A 601 -18.51 0.82 -6.97
N THR A 602 -18.76 -0.48 -6.88
CA THR A 602 -19.84 -1.13 -7.64
C THR A 602 -20.94 -1.51 -6.66
N SER A 603 -22.20 -1.45 -7.08
CA SER A 603 -23.33 -1.59 -6.15
C SER A 603 -23.32 -2.96 -5.46
N GLY A 604 -23.13 -2.99 -4.14
CA GLY A 604 -23.18 -4.21 -3.32
C GLY A 604 -21.96 -4.46 -2.42
N HIS A 605 -20.88 -3.68 -2.56
CA HIS A 605 -19.68 -3.80 -1.73
C HIS A 605 -19.80 -3.06 -0.38
N SER A 606 -18.93 -3.43 0.57
CA SER A 606 -18.74 -2.66 1.80
C SER A 606 -18.08 -1.31 1.50
N CYS A 607 -18.55 -0.27 2.18
CA CYS A 607 -18.13 1.10 1.94
C CYS A 607 -17.24 1.56 3.11
N ASP A 608 -15.94 1.26 2.98
CA ASP A 608 -14.92 1.37 4.00
C ASP A 608 -13.68 2.11 3.44
N GLY A 609 -13.74 3.45 3.46
CA GLY A 609 -12.64 4.30 2.99
C GLY A 609 -13.06 5.70 2.53
N ASN A 610 -12.09 6.40 1.94
CA ASN A 610 -12.29 7.68 1.27
C ASN A 610 -12.54 7.46 -0.22
N TYR A 611 -13.56 8.11 -0.78
CA TYR A 611 -14.00 7.96 -2.16
C TYR A 611 -14.07 9.32 -2.87
N ASN A 612 -13.55 9.38 -4.09
CA ASN A 612 -13.71 10.49 -5.02
C ASN A 612 -14.14 9.98 -6.42
N GLY A 613 -14.32 10.86 -7.40
CA GLY A 613 -14.69 10.51 -8.78
C GLY A 613 -16.19 10.27 -9.02
N VAL A 614 -16.53 9.73 -10.20
CA VAL A 614 -17.92 9.48 -10.62
C VAL A 614 -18.31 8.03 -10.34
N PHE A 615 -19.37 7.85 -9.55
CA PHE A 615 -19.93 6.55 -9.20
C PHE A 615 -21.26 6.30 -9.92
N ASN A 616 -21.40 5.15 -10.58
CA ASN A 616 -22.61 4.76 -11.32
C ASN A 616 -23.41 3.68 -10.59
N GLY A 617 -24.38 4.08 -9.76
CA GLY A 617 -25.27 3.14 -9.05
C GLY A 617 -25.89 3.72 -7.78
N ASN A 618 -26.38 2.83 -6.90
CA ASN A 618 -26.80 3.19 -5.54
C ASN A 618 -25.73 2.80 -4.52
N VAL A 619 -25.46 3.66 -3.54
CA VAL A 619 -24.60 3.37 -2.37
C VAL A 619 -25.45 2.81 -1.23
N THR A 620 -24.95 1.82 -0.51
CA THR A 620 -25.55 1.35 0.74
C THR A 620 -24.48 1.26 1.82
N VAL A 621 -24.78 1.77 3.02
CA VAL A 621 -23.87 1.81 4.17
C VAL A 621 -24.50 1.06 5.34
N LEU A 622 -23.76 0.08 5.86
CA LEU A 622 -24.20 -0.89 6.87
C LEU A 622 -23.47 -0.67 8.20
N ALA A 623 -23.91 -1.37 9.25
CA ALA A 623 -23.24 -1.34 10.54
C ALA A 623 -21.80 -1.85 10.45
N GLY A 624 -20.87 -1.14 11.11
CA GLY A 624 -19.44 -1.42 11.08
C GLY A 624 -18.67 -0.70 9.96
N GLN A 625 -19.36 -0.11 8.99
CA GLN A 625 -18.71 0.51 7.82
C GLN A 625 -18.33 2.00 8.05
N ASN A 626 -17.31 2.48 7.33
CA ASN A 626 -16.86 3.88 7.36
C ASN A 626 -16.71 4.49 5.95
N CYS A 627 -17.73 5.22 5.48
CA CYS A 627 -17.73 5.90 4.19
C CYS A 627 -17.36 7.37 4.31
N VAL A 628 -16.44 7.86 3.47
CA VAL A 628 -16.15 9.28 3.33
C VAL A 628 -16.08 9.66 1.84
N PHE A 629 -17.03 10.45 1.35
CA PHE A 629 -17.04 10.94 -0.03
C PHE A 629 -16.50 12.37 -0.11
N THR A 630 -15.37 12.57 -0.77
CA THR A 630 -14.66 13.86 -0.87
C THR A 630 -14.70 14.45 -2.28
N SER A 631 -14.88 15.77 -2.36
CA SER A 631 -14.82 16.49 -3.64
C SER A 631 -13.44 16.34 -4.31
N PRO A 632 -13.38 16.10 -5.64
CA PRO A 632 -14.50 15.99 -6.56
C PRO A 632 -15.13 14.59 -6.57
N CYS A 633 -16.44 14.49 -6.32
CA CYS A 633 -17.22 13.28 -6.65
C CYS A 633 -18.67 13.54 -7.08
N GLU A 634 -19.23 12.53 -7.77
CA GLU A 634 -20.59 12.53 -8.28
C GLU A 634 -21.21 11.13 -8.23
N ILE A 635 -22.28 10.95 -7.45
CA ILE A 635 -22.99 9.68 -7.22
C ILE A 635 -24.25 9.66 -8.09
N LYS A 636 -24.25 8.88 -9.18
CA LYS A 636 -25.37 8.71 -10.14
C LYS A 636 -26.48 7.77 -9.64
N GLY A 637 -26.94 7.99 -8.41
CA GLY A 637 -28.06 7.25 -7.83
C GLY A 637 -28.30 7.56 -6.36
N ASN A 638 -29.00 6.67 -5.65
CA ASN A 638 -29.44 6.89 -4.27
C ASN A 638 -28.39 6.41 -3.26
N ILE A 639 -28.38 7.02 -2.08
CA ILE A 639 -27.56 6.62 -0.93
C ILE A 639 -28.48 6.14 0.19
N ASN A 640 -28.24 4.94 0.72
CA ASN A 640 -28.98 4.38 1.85
C ASN A 640 -28.04 4.04 3.01
N VAL A 641 -28.12 4.79 4.11
CA VAL A 641 -27.30 4.60 5.31
C VAL A 641 -28.17 3.99 6.41
N SER A 642 -27.72 2.87 6.98
CA SER A 642 -28.45 2.05 7.96
C SER A 642 -27.63 1.66 9.20
N GLY A 643 -26.32 1.85 9.14
CA GLY A 643 -25.37 1.79 10.25
C GLY A 643 -24.08 2.52 9.87
N GLY A 644 -23.04 2.43 10.71
CA GLY A 644 -21.69 2.90 10.38
C GLY A 644 -21.48 4.41 10.47
N SER A 645 -20.37 4.90 9.94
CA SER A 645 -20.08 6.33 9.74
C SER A 645 -20.18 6.71 8.27
N PHE A 646 -20.82 7.86 7.98
CA PHE A 646 -21.03 8.36 6.62
C PHE A 646 -20.74 9.85 6.50
N SER A 647 -19.74 10.23 5.71
CA SER A 647 -19.43 11.61 5.37
C SER A 647 -19.64 11.87 3.86
N LEU A 648 -20.27 12.98 3.51
CA LEU A 648 -20.51 13.38 2.12
C LEU A 648 -20.19 14.87 1.91
N ALA A 649 -19.22 15.13 1.03
CA ALA A 649 -18.78 16.46 0.62
C ALA A 649 -18.74 16.63 -0.90
N CYS A 650 -19.72 16.06 -1.62
CA CYS A 650 -19.82 16.15 -3.08
C CYS A 650 -21.25 15.95 -3.61
N THR A 651 -21.42 15.66 -4.90
CA THR A 651 -22.73 15.55 -5.56
C THR A 651 -23.31 14.14 -5.47
N ALA A 652 -24.61 14.04 -5.20
CA ALA A 652 -25.40 12.82 -5.34
C ALA A 652 -26.70 13.11 -6.10
N ASP A 653 -26.89 12.53 -7.28
CA ASP A 653 -28.04 12.83 -8.15
C ASP A 653 -29.36 12.27 -7.59
N GLY A 654 -29.32 11.16 -6.85
CA GLY A 654 -30.51 10.50 -6.30
C GLY A 654 -30.99 11.08 -4.96
N ASN A 655 -31.72 10.26 -4.22
CA ASN A 655 -32.13 10.55 -2.84
C ASN A 655 -31.06 10.06 -1.86
N VAL A 656 -30.95 10.72 -0.71
CA VAL A 656 -30.11 10.28 0.41
C VAL A 656 -31.02 9.94 1.59
N THR A 657 -30.93 8.70 2.08
CA THR A 657 -31.68 8.23 3.25
C THR A 657 -30.71 7.78 4.33
N ILE A 658 -30.86 8.30 5.55
CA ILE A 658 -30.00 7.99 6.71
C ILE A 658 -30.87 7.51 7.87
N SER A 659 -30.52 6.38 8.47
CA SER A 659 -31.32 5.72 9.49
C SER A 659 -30.53 4.73 10.35
N GLY A 660 -31.09 4.31 11.49
CA GLY A 660 -30.49 3.28 12.34
C GLY A 660 -29.32 3.79 13.19
N SER A 661 -28.35 2.91 13.47
CA SER A 661 -27.19 3.23 14.31
C SER A 661 -26.06 3.84 13.47
N SER A 662 -26.29 5.04 12.97
CA SER A 662 -25.40 5.75 12.05
C SER A 662 -24.92 7.08 12.59
N ALA A 663 -23.61 7.31 12.50
CA ALA A 663 -23.01 8.64 12.60
C ALA A 663 -22.91 9.24 11.18
N PHE A 664 -23.21 10.54 11.02
CA PHE A 664 -23.12 11.15 9.69
C PHE A 664 -22.72 12.64 9.69
N SER A 665 -22.13 13.08 8.57
CA SER A 665 -21.85 14.48 8.29
C SER A 665 -22.03 14.78 6.80
N LEU A 666 -22.84 15.79 6.47
CA LEU A 666 -22.97 16.33 5.12
C LEU A 666 -22.39 17.74 5.12
N HIS A 667 -21.38 18.00 4.30
CA HIS A 667 -20.68 19.28 4.27
C HIS A 667 -20.47 19.77 2.85
N ALA A 668 -21.11 20.89 2.46
CA ALA A 668 -21.13 21.39 1.08
C ALA A 668 -21.61 20.35 0.03
N ALA A 669 -22.46 19.41 0.44
CA ALA A 669 -23.00 18.38 -0.43
C ALA A 669 -24.08 18.92 -1.38
N SER A 670 -24.22 18.31 -2.56
CA SER A 670 -25.25 18.66 -3.56
C SER A 670 -26.15 17.45 -3.81
N ILE A 671 -27.38 17.47 -3.29
CA ILE A 671 -28.34 16.38 -3.41
C ILE A 671 -29.38 16.72 -4.48
N GLY A 672 -29.42 15.90 -5.53
CA GLY A 672 -30.27 16.06 -6.71
C GLY A 672 -31.76 15.84 -6.45
N ASN A 673 -32.12 15.02 -5.46
CA ASN A 673 -33.50 14.78 -5.04
C ASN A 673 -33.70 15.07 -3.54
N ASN A 674 -34.31 14.15 -2.78
CA ASN A 674 -34.69 14.37 -1.37
C ASN A 674 -33.61 13.86 -0.40
N LEU A 675 -33.50 14.51 0.76
CA LEU A 675 -32.73 14.04 1.91
C LEU A 675 -33.69 13.62 3.03
N ARG A 676 -33.52 12.42 3.58
CA ARG A 676 -34.36 11.87 4.66
C ARG A 676 -33.51 11.29 5.78
N ILE A 677 -33.59 11.87 6.97
CA ILE A 677 -32.85 11.46 8.17
C ILE A 677 -33.89 10.96 9.19
N GLN A 678 -33.99 9.65 9.40
CA GLN A 678 -35.08 9.08 10.18
C GLN A 678 -34.68 7.89 11.04
N SER A 679 -35.36 7.70 12.17
CA SER A 679 -35.20 6.51 13.02
C SER A 679 -33.75 6.27 13.45
N LEU A 680 -32.98 7.33 13.72
CA LEU A 680 -31.65 7.22 14.30
C LEU A 680 -31.72 6.65 15.72
N SER A 681 -30.93 5.62 15.98
CA SER A 681 -30.74 5.02 17.30
C SER A 681 -30.24 6.05 18.32
N ALA A 682 -30.51 5.85 19.61
CA ALA A 682 -29.94 6.68 20.67
C ALA A 682 -28.41 6.49 20.83
N GLY A 683 -27.74 7.50 21.36
CA GLY A 683 -26.31 7.44 21.70
C GLY A 683 -25.34 7.54 20.52
N GLN A 684 -25.80 7.94 19.33
CA GLN A 684 -24.91 8.31 18.23
C GLN A 684 -24.35 9.73 18.44
N PRO A 685 -23.18 10.06 17.85
CA PRO A 685 -22.72 11.44 17.73
C PRO A 685 -23.78 12.32 17.06
N GLN A 686 -23.73 13.63 17.33
CA GLN A 686 -24.59 14.60 16.65
C GLN A 686 -24.35 14.55 15.15
N GLY A 687 -25.38 14.20 14.37
CA GLY A 687 -25.33 14.24 12.92
C GLY A 687 -25.50 15.67 12.41
N ALA A 688 -24.82 16.04 11.33
CA ALA A 688 -24.82 17.41 10.82
C ALA A 688 -25.09 17.50 9.31
N VAL A 689 -25.83 18.53 8.90
CA VAL A 689 -26.01 18.96 7.51
C VAL A 689 -25.61 20.43 7.44
N CYS A 690 -24.49 20.72 6.77
CA CYS A 690 -23.84 22.02 6.74
C CYS A 690 -23.56 22.48 5.31
N GLY A 691 -23.88 23.73 4.98
CA GLY A 691 -23.57 24.37 3.69
C GLY A 691 -24.09 23.65 2.45
N SER A 692 -25.03 22.71 2.61
CA SER A 692 -25.42 21.76 1.57
C SER A 692 -26.63 22.25 0.77
N MET A 693 -26.73 21.83 -0.49
CA MET A 693 -27.86 22.11 -1.38
C MET A 693 -28.68 20.84 -1.59
N ILE A 694 -29.95 20.86 -1.18
CA ILE A 694 -30.92 19.78 -1.37
C ILE A 694 -31.97 20.29 -2.35
N LYS A 695 -32.02 19.76 -3.58
CA LYS A 695 -32.98 20.25 -4.60
C LYS A 695 -34.42 19.84 -4.30
N GLY A 696 -34.63 18.70 -3.64
CA GLY A 696 -35.93 18.18 -3.23
C GLY A 696 -36.36 18.64 -1.83
N ASN A 697 -37.07 17.77 -1.11
CA ASN A 697 -37.45 17.99 0.29
C ASN A 697 -36.35 17.49 1.24
N LEU A 698 -36.29 18.09 2.42
CA LEU A 698 -35.53 17.60 3.57
C LEU A 698 -36.52 17.13 4.65
N VAL A 699 -36.43 15.88 5.08
CA VAL A 699 -37.23 15.35 6.19
C VAL A 699 -36.33 14.80 7.30
N VAL A 700 -36.54 15.25 8.54
CA VAL A 700 -35.79 14.81 9.73
C VAL A 700 -36.76 14.36 10.82
N GLY A 701 -36.93 13.04 11.03
CA GLY A 701 -37.95 12.61 11.98
C GLY A 701 -37.83 11.22 12.61
N ASN A 702 -38.41 11.09 13.80
CA ASN A 702 -38.34 9.91 14.67
C ASN A 702 -36.92 9.60 15.18
N ASN A 703 -36.05 10.60 15.31
CA ASN A 703 -34.65 10.39 15.72
C ASN A 703 -34.46 10.43 17.25
N ALA A 704 -33.62 9.54 17.76
CA ALA A 704 -33.23 9.48 19.17
C ALA A 704 -31.76 9.89 19.42
N SER A 705 -31.07 10.39 18.38
CA SER A 705 -29.79 11.09 18.49
C SER A 705 -29.86 12.50 17.88
N PRO A 706 -29.04 13.47 18.34
CA PRO A 706 -29.14 14.86 17.91
C PRO A 706 -28.85 15.07 16.42
N VAL A 707 -29.54 16.03 15.79
CA VAL A 707 -29.34 16.42 14.39
C VAL A 707 -29.23 17.93 14.26
N ALA A 708 -28.17 18.44 13.63
CA ALA A 708 -28.01 19.84 13.26
C ALA A 708 -28.27 20.05 11.76
N ILE A 709 -29.15 20.99 11.42
CA ILE A 709 -29.42 21.45 10.06
C ILE A 709 -28.99 22.92 9.99
N GLY A 710 -27.69 23.13 9.75
CA GLY A 710 -27.03 24.40 10.05
C GLY A 710 -26.82 24.63 11.55
N ALA A 711 -26.06 25.67 11.89
CA ALA A 711 -25.89 26.15 13.26
C ALA A 711 -25.75 27.67 13.31
N ALA A 712 -25.99 28.27 14.48
CA ALA A 712 -25.83 29.71 14.69
C ALA A 712 -24.40 30.25 14.45
N ASN A 713 -23.37 29.40 14.56
CA ASN A 713 -22.02 29.71 14.10
C ASN A 713 -21.79 29.13 12.70
N ALA A 714 -21.89 29.98 11.68
CA ALA A 714 -21.71 29.59 10.28
C ALA A 714 -20.30 29.00 9.98
N ASN A 715 -19.27 29.34 10.77
CA ASN A 715 -17.93 28.75 10.64
C ASN A 715 -17.85 27.32 11.20
N ALA A 716 -18.81 26.91 12.04
CA ALA A 716 -18.91 25.54 12.56
C ALA A 716 -19.86 24.69 11.70
N CYS A 717 -21.01 25.22 11.31
CA CYS A 717 -21.94 24.58 10.39
C CYS A 717 -22.76 25.65 9.64
N ALA A 718 -22.39 25.93 8.39
CA ALA A 718 -23.12 26.88 7.55
C ALA A 718 -24.57 26.41 7.28
N GLY A 719 -25.49 27.36 7.11
CA GLY A 719 -26.87 27.06 6.73
C GLY A 719 -27.00 26.43 5.34
N ASN A 720 -28.11 25.73 5.10
CA ASN A 720 -28.33 24.93 3.89
C ASN A 720 -29.34 25.58 2.94
N VAL A 721 -29.37 25.11 1.68
CA VAL A 721 -30.39 25.48 0.69
C VAL A 721 -31.31 24.29 0.45
N VAL A 722 -32.62 24.44 0.71
CA VAL A 722 -33.65 23.42 0.46
C VAL A 722 -34.59 23.92 -0.63
N GLY A 723 -34.59 23.23 -1.78
CA GLY A 723 -35.35 23.59 -2.97
C GLY A 723 -36.86 23.37 -2.87
N ASN A 724 -37.32 22.58 -1.90
CA ASN A 724 -38.73 22.35 -1.61
C ASN A 724 -39.03 22.53 -0.10
N ASN A 725 -39.74 21.59 0.54
CA ASN A 725 -40.11 21.72 1.96
C ASN A 725 -39.03 21.14 2.90
N LEU A 726 -38.94 21.70 4.10
CA LEU A 726 -38.22 21.12 5.24
C LEU A 726 -39.25 20.69 6.28
N HIS A 727 -39.24 19.40 6.66
CA HIS A 727 -40.15 18.85 7.67
C HIS A 727 -39.38 18.14 8.78
N VAL A 728 -39.51 18.62 10.01
CA VAL A 728 -38.95 18.00 11.22
C VAL A 728 -40.10 17.44 12.05
N HIS A 729 -40.05 16.16 12.46
CA HIS A 729 -41.14 15.59 13.24
C HIS A 729 -40.80 14.39 14.15
N ASN A 730 -41.54 14.24 15.26
CA ASN A 730 -41.44 13.10 16.20
C ASN A 730 -40.02 12.84 16.78
N ASN A 731 -39.11 13.81 16.79
CA ASN A 731 -37.76 13.60 17.31
C ASN A 731 -37.76 13.58 18.84
N SER A 732 -36.95 12.69 19.43
CA SER A 732 -36.77 12.54 20.89
C SER A 732 -35.38 12.98 21.38
N ALA A 733 -34.56 13.48 20.46
CA ALA A 733 -33.29 14.13 20.74
C ALA A 733 -33.28 15.54 20.12
N THR A 734 -32.39 16.39 20.60
CA THR A 734 -32.33 17.81 20.22
C THR A 734 -32.07 18.00 18.73
N THR A 735 -32.85 18.87 18.09
CA THR A 735 -32.69 19.20 16.67
C THR A 735 -32.47 20.70 16.51
N SER A 736 -31.53 21.14 15.66
CA SER A 736 -31.40 22.56 15.30
C SER A 736 -31.70 22.78 13.82
N ILE A 737 -32.40 23.86 13.51
CA ILE A 737 -32.78 24.29 12.17
C ILE A 737 -32.36 25.76 12.06
N ASP A 738 -31.11 25.99 11.67
CA ASP A 738 -30.49 27.30 11.78
C ASP A 738 -29.98 27.85 10.43
N TYR A 739 -30.34 29.09 10.12
CA TYR A 739 -29.85 29.86 8.95
C TYR A 739 -30.07 29.21 7.57
N ASN A 740 -31.09 28.36 7.43
CA ASN A 740 -31.39 27.68 6.16
C ASN A 740 -32.24 28.56 5.22
N SER A 741 -32.02 28.43 3.91
CA SER A 741 -32.87 29.01 2.86
C SER A 741 -33.77 27.93 2.27
N ILE A 742 -35.06 27.98 2.60
CA ILE A 742 -36.07 26.96 2.27
C ILE A 742 -37.08 27.56 1.31
N SER A 743 -37.15 27.06 0.07
CA SER A 743 -38.07 27.60 -0.95
C SER A 743 -39.55 27.26 -0.69
N GLY A 744 -39.82 26.15 -0.01
CA GLY A 744 -41.16 25.67 0.33
C GLY A 744 -41.60 26.06 1.75
N ASN A 745 -42.33 25.15 2.40
CA ASN A 745 -42.72 25.30 3.81
C ASN A 745 -41.63 24.77 4.75
N LEU A 746 -41.58 25.32 5.96
CA LEU A 746 -40.89 24.75 7.11
C LEU A 746 -41.95 24.25 8.12
N GLN A 747 -41.96 22.94 8.36
CA GLN A 747 -42.88 22.30 9.30
C GLN A 747 -42.09 21.63 10.43
N VAL A 748 -42.52 21.82 11.68
CA VAL A 748 -41.90 21.25 12.89
C VAL A 748 -43.02 20.71 13.79
N ASP A 749 -43.18 19.40 13.91
CA ASP A 749 -44.29 18.84 14.69
C ASP A 749 -44.01 17.60 15.54
N ASN A 750 -44.64 17.57 16.71
CA ASN A 750 -44.61 16.44 17.65
C ASN A 750 -43.20 16.05 18.17
N ASP A 751 -42.20 16.94 18.08
CA ASP A 751 -40.90 16.72 18.72
C ASP A 751 -41.04 16.71 20.26
N THR A 752 -40.28 15.85 20.93
CA THR A 752 -40.32 15.60 22.39
C THR A 752 -39.03 15.98 23.11
N ALA A 753 -38.12 16.63 22.38
CA ALA A 753 -36.90 17.26 22.88
C ALA A 753 -36.84 18.71 22.36
N THR A 754 -35.85 19.49 22.82
CA THR A 754 -35.67 20.87 22.34
C THR A 754 -35.39 20.89 20.84
N THR A 755 -36.27 21.52 20.07
CA THR A 755 -36.04 21.83 18.66
C THR A 755 -35.86 23.33 18.49
N ASP A 756 -34.70 23.72 17.95
CA ASP A 756 -34.33 25.10 17.71
C ASP A 756 -34.62 25.51 16.27
N VAL A 757 -35.16 26.71 16.07
CA VAL A 757 -35.62 27.18 14.75
C VAL A 757 -35.24 28.65 14.57
N SER A 758 -34.02 28.95 14.14
CA SER A 758 -33.48 30.31 14.13
C SER A 758 -32.97 30.77 12.76
N GLY A 759 -33.20 32.04 12.41
CA GLY A 759 -32.54 32.67 11.24
C GLY A 759 -32.89 32.13 9.85
N ASN A 760 -33.91 31.26 9.71
CA ASN A 760 -34.24 30.63 8.43
C ASN A 760 -35.03 31.56 7.50
N ILE A 761 -34.77 31.50 6.20
CA ILE A 761 -35.59 32.16 5.17
C ILE A 761 -36.58 31.13 4.62
N VAL A 762 -37.87 31.34 4.82
CA VAL A 762 -38.94 30.40 4.44
C VAL A 762 -39.81 31.01 3.34
N GLY A 763 -39.75 30.40 2.15
CA GLY A 763 -40.42 30.87 0.93
C GLY A 763 -41.95 30.70 0.93
N ASN A 764 -42.48 29.87 1.84
CA ASN A 764 -43.92 29.72 2.07
C ASN A 764 -44.24 29.80 3.58
N ASN A 765 -44.92 28.81 4.19
CA ASN A 765 -45.35 28.88 5.59
C ASN A 765 -44.34 28.26 6.56
N LEU A 766 -44.30 28.82 7.77
CA LEU A 766 -43.60 28.25 8.94
C LEU A 766 -44.66 27.74 9.93
N GLN A 767 -44.70 26.44 10.18
CA GLN A 767 -45.73 25.82 11.02
C GLN A 767 -45.10 24.96 12.11
N CYS A 768 -45.35 25.30 13.38
CA CYS A 768 -44.79 24.56 14.51
C CYS A 768 -45.92 24.11 15.46
N GLN A 769 -46.12 22.80 15.64
CA GLN A 769 -47.29 22.26 16.35
C GLN A 769 -46.94 21.08 17.25
N ASN A 770 -47.57 20.99 18.43
CA ASN A 770 -47.45 19.86 19.37
C ASN A 770 -46.03 19.53 19.89
N ASN A 771 -45.02 20.37 19.66
CA ASN A 771 -43.67 20.12 20.16
C ASN A 771 -43.62 20.35 21.68
N THR A 772 -42.93 19.49 22.42
CA THR A 772 -42.83 19.52 23.88
C THR A 772 -41.39 19.26 24.32
N PRO A 773 -40.61 20.27 24.74
CA PRO A 773 -40.98 21.68 24.90
C PRO A 773 -41.33 22.36 23.57
N ALA A 774 -42.00 23.51 23.66
CA ALA A 774 -42.20 24.36 22.49
C ALA A 774 -40.86 24.78 21.89
N VAL A 775 -40.83 24.94 20.56
CA VAL A 775 -39.64 25.31 19.78
C VAL A 775 -38.96 26.59 20.30
N THR A 776 -37.63 26.64 20.22
CA THR A 776 -36.80 27.73 20.74
C THR A 776 -36.26 28.65 19.64
N HIS A 777 -35.65 29.78 20.08
CA HIS A 777 -34.99 30.84 19.29
C HIS A 777 -35.64 31.22 17.95
N ILE A 778 -36.98 31.21 17.87
CA ILE A 778 -37.81 31.59 16.71
C ILE A 778 -37.59 33.02 16.14
N ALA A 779 -36.67 33.79 16.71
CA ALA A 779 -36.26 35.09 16.19
C ALA A 779 -35.46 34.94 14.87
N LEU A 780 -35.34 36.03 14.12
CA LEU A 780 -34.54 36.15 12.89
C LEU A 780 -34.99 35.26 11.70
N ASN A 781 -35.96 34.36 11.87
CA ASN A 781 -36.63 33.74 10.72
C ASN A 781 -37.31 34.82 9.87
N ILE A 782 -37.34 34.63 8.55
CA ILE A 782 -38.00 35.51 7.59
C ILE A 782 -39.01 34.65 6.83
N VAL A 783 -40.30 34.81 7.12
CA VAL A 783 -41.37 33.98 6.56
C VAL A 783 -42.16 34.75 5.50
N LYS A 784 -42.18 34.26 4.26
CA LYS A 784 -42.91 34.90 3.16
C LYS A 784 -44.42 34.62 3.18
N GLY A 785 -44.83 33.47 3.69
CA GLY A 785 -46.22 33.08 3.91
C GLY A 785 -46.68 33.43 5.33
N HIS A 786 -47.20 32.45 6.06
CA HIS A 786 -47.64 32.63 7.45
C HIS A 786 -46.79 31.82 8.44
N ALA A 787 -46.43 32.45 9.56
CA ALA A 787 -45.93 31.78 10.76
C ALA A 787 -47.11 31.33 11.63
N GLN A 788 -47.10 30.07 12.10
CA GLN A 788 -48.27 29.44 12.73
C GLN A 788 -47.91 28.54 13.93
N GLY A 789 -48.87 28.41 14.85
CA GLY A 789 -48.74 27.60 16.06
C GLY A 789 -47.68 28.15 17.00
N GLN A 790 -46.80 27.29 17.48
CA GLN A 790 -45.69 27.64 18.39
C GLN A 790 -44.66 28.59 17.74
N CYS A 791 -44.63 28.68 16.40
CA CYS A 791 -43.79 29.62 15.67
C CYS A 791 -44.49 30.94 15.30
N ALA A 792 -45.74 31.18 15.74
CA ALA A 792 -46.52 32.36 15.34
C ALA A 792 -45.93 33.73 15.78
N ALA A 793 -44.86 33.74 16.57
CA ALA A 793 -44.12 34.95 16.95
C ALA A 793 -42.81 35.15 16.15
N ALA A 794 -42.57 34.35 15.10
CA ALA A 794 -41.57 34.66 14.08
C ALA A 794 -42.03 35.88 13.23
N PRO A 795 -41.11 36.79 12.87
CA PRO A 795 -41.42 37.98 12.07
C PRO A 795 -41.59 37.70 10.56
#